data_AF-A0A0N0TEH5-F1
#
_entry.id   AF-A0A0N0TEH5-F1
#
_cell.length_a   1.000
_cell.length_b   1.000
_cell.length_c   1.000
_cell.angle_alpha   90.00
_cell.angle_beta   90.00
_cell.angle_gamma   90.00
#
_symmetry.space_group_name_H-M   'P 1'
#
loop_
_entity.id
_entity.type
_entity.pdbx_description
1 polymer ?
#
loop_
_entity_poly.entity_id
_entity_poly.type
_entity_poly.pdbx_seq_one_letter_code
_entity_poly.pdbx_strand_id
1 'polypeptide(L)'
;MFDSGLNEQQDALATVPGDGPTGGISSYDALPIPPAHLREWRNATLGRIRELPRRRVLQIGAATRTLPTRLARDEEVREYWATVSSPAAVAALTARVEADPVLREKVRLELRGAEDTFGLPAGHFDTIVVDSVVQYVPDLAHLRALVERLLPLLAPGGSLFLGDLRNLDLAHCFRTGTALARPGAARGDREALRRRVEREVALETELLLSPALFDALARDLPAVRAVDVRVKRGVQHNELTRYRYDVVLSTAEPAADLTTAPRARWGEGITTAAGLVDHLRARRPALLRLAAVPNRRVHDEYAAMQSLFDPLESIDLAPQDAPAPAPEALCRAAERLGYRAVPTWGERPDLLDFVLLDPEQVPAGPLTGVYAAPVVEAAGCAGTPAAAGRDAGPDAVPQNRRPARPPEGAIPSARTAPETLPPHPDGAAAPAPRPAPPAPSTPSTPTVTATRPDTRPRTGIWACAGADAPPAEGDVASLFAAQVARAPGAVALPGLDYAELDARSDLLAHALLEHRAGPGTCVLTALSSPAGFAVAALAVVKTGAALLPVDPALDLAEAPHPAVLLLDETADLLLPAVPGAARLVREESAGPLPPAGHWPVTDADRLRPPCPSAPLLLVPGEDGTVSVGGEAVAAAAGAAPVDTAWLVRGYPDGDAAIGLLSALVCGARVHVPDGSLTRDVPHEVLGWLRRRGARMVLGGADDVLCALLTLARAEGAGLSVSGGWAEGRLVVEQVPGSPPRPAPGYRAYLLDSLLRPVGPGETGALYIAGAGVAQGYAGGPGGDGERFLPDPFGRPDGGTARMWRTGRAARLDEDGCLRVLDGPAHDDPFAGEHTTFVVLTDAAGHRALWPATAAVPEGWYETHGEDAYEPCLGHLHSPLDDDLGDLF
;
A
#
# COMPACT_ATOMS: atom_id res chain seq x y z
N MET A 1 6.94 60.65 -11.97
CA MET A 1 6.77 60.85 -13.42
C MET A 1 8.07 60.38 -14.06
N PHE A 2 7.98 59.33 -14.89
CA PHE A 2 9.06 58.51 -15.50
C PHE A 2 9.79 57.58 -14.51
N ASP A 3 9.86 56.25 -14.69
CA ASP A 3 9.28 55.35 -15.67
C ASP A 3 9.18 53.97 -15.00
N SER A 4 7.97 53.48 -14.79
CA SER A 4 7.64 52.23 -14.12
C SER A 4 6.89 51.36 -15.14
N GLY A 5 7.60 50.45 -15.80
CA GLY A 5 6.95 49.64 -16.84
C GLY A 5 7.76 48.59 -17.60
N LEU A 6 9.03 48.29 -17.27
CA LEU A 6 9.85 47.39 -18.10
C LEU A 6 10.80 46.47 -17.31
N ASN A 7 10.35 45.78 -16.26
CA ASN A 7 11.16 44.68 -15.69
C ASN A 7 10.40 43.42 -15.22
N GLU A 8 9.09 43.31 -15.49
CA GLU A 8 8.33 42.07 -15.22
C GLU A 8 8.22 41.12 -16.42
N GLN A 9 8.73 41.50 -17.61
CA GLN A 9 8.65 40.69 -18.83
C GLN A 9 9.97 40.06 -19.29
N GLN A 10 11.10 40.31 -18.62
CA GLN A 10 12.40 39.72 -19.00
C GLN A 10 12.84 38.50 -18.17
N ASP A 11 12.17 38.18 -17.05
CA ASP A 11 12.37 36.92 -16.30
C ASP A 11 11.51 35.75 -16.85
N ALA A 12 10.74 35.99 -17.92
CA ALA A 12 9.92 34.97 -18.59
C ALA A 12 10.68 34.14 -19.65
N LEU A 13 11.98 34.37 -19.84
CA LEU A 13 12.79 33.74 -20.89
C LEU A 13 14.09 33.13 -20.33
N ALA A 14 13.96 32.19 -19.39
CA ALA A 14 14.99 31.17 -19.10
C ALA A 14 14.39 29.97 -18.35
N THR A 15 13.22 29.48 -18.77
CA THR A 15 12.73 28.18 -18.34
C THR A 15 13.58 27.11 -19.02
N VAL A 16 14.62 26.62 -18.34
CA VAL A 16 15.25 25.35 -18.72
C VAL A 16 14.16 24.28 -18.68
N PRO A 17 13.83 23.60 -19.79
CA PRO A 17 12.82 22.54 -19.79
C PRO A 17 13.24 21.43 -18.81
N GLY A 18 12.37 21.08 -17.85
CA GLY A 18 12.59 19.95 -16.93
C GLY A 18 12.86 20.27 -15.46
N ASP A 19 12.96 21.56 -15.08
CA ASP A 19 13.29 21.99 -13.70
C ASP A 19 12.05 22.26 -12.79
N GLY A 20 10.86 21.89 -13.27
CA GLY A 20 9.58 22.09 -12.57
C GLY A 20 9.40 21.11 -11.39
N PRO A 21 8.92 21.58 -10.22
CA PRO A 21 8.70 20.71 -9.07
C PRO A 21 7.65 19.64 -9.40
N THR A 22 7.87 18.41 -8.91
CA THR A 22 6.84 17.36 -8.88
C THR A 22 5.65 17.89 -8.11
N GLY A 23 4.44 17.82 -8.66
CA GLY A 23 3.24 18.23 -7.93
C GLY A 23 3.01 17.29 -6.76
N GLY A 24 3.60 17.57 -5.61
CA GLY A 24 3.27 16.87 -4.37
C GLY A 24 1.78 17.02 -4.11
N ILE A 25 1.10 15.95 -3.75
CA ILE A 25 -0.34 15.99 -3.44
C ILE A 25 -0.46 16.40 -1.98
N SER A 26 -1.28 17.41 -1.71
CA SER A 26 -1.55 17.89 -0.36
C SER A 26 -2.37 16.86 0.41
N SER A 27 -1.90 16.48 1.60
CA SER A 27 -2.62 15.54 2.48
C SER A 27 -3.95 16.09 3.03
N TYR A 28 -4.21 17.39 2.90
CA TYR A 28 -5.40 18.05 3.44
C TYR A 28 -6.62 17.97 2.50
N ASP A 29 -6.38 18.14 1.21
CA ASP A 29 -7.43 18.30 0.19
C ASP A 29 -7.23 17.39 -1.03
N ALA A 30 -6.17 16.58 -1.04
CA ALA A 30 -5.76 15.73 -2.15
C ALA A 30 -5.55 16.50 -3.48
N LEU A 31 -5.28 17.81 -3.41
CA LEU A 31 -4.97 18.64 -4.56
C LEU A 31 -3.45 18.80 -4.74
N PRO A 32 -2.95 19.05 -5.96
CA PRO A 32 -1.54 19.35 -6.16
C PRO A 32 -1.12 20.62 -5.40
N ILE A 33 -0.03 20.53 -4.62
CA ILE A 33 0.60 21.67 -3.97
C ILE A 33 1.02 22.67 -5.05
N PRO A 34 0.66 23.97 -4.92
CA PRO A 34 0.98 24.97 -5.92
C PRO A 34 2.49 25.01 -6.26
N PRO A 35 2.88 25.07 -7.56
CA PRO A 35 4.29 25.08 -7.96
C PRO A 35 5.12 26.21 -7.33
N ALA A 36 4.48 27.35 -7.01
CA ALA A 36 5.14 28.45 -6.31
C ALA A 36 5.58 28.07 -4.88
N HIS A 37 4.77 27.26 -4.17
CA HIS A 37 5.08 26.82 -2.81
C HIS A 37 6.27 25.85 -2.83
N LEU A 38 6.27 24.92 -3.79
CA LEU A 38 7.36 23.96 -3.96
C LEU A 38 8.67 24.64 -4.37
N ARG A 39 8.60 25.70 -5.20
CA ARG A 39 9.77 26.53 -5.49
C ARG A 39 10.30 27.26 -4.25
N GLU A 40 9.41 27.83 -3.42
CA GLU A 40 9.81 28.48 -2.17
C GLU A 40 10.49 27.49 -1.21
N TRP A 41 9.86 26.34 -0.96
CA TRP A 41 10.40 25.26 -0.11
C TRP A 41 11.79 24.82 -0.60
N ARG A 42 11.94 24.51 -1.90
CA ARG A 42 13.24 24.11 -2.47
C ARG A 42 14.29 25.21 -2.34
N ASN A 43 13.93 26.47 -2.61
CA ASN A 43 14.86 27.59 -2.48
C ASN A 43 15.30 27.79 -1.02
N ALA A 44 14.43 27.54 -0.05
CA ALA A 44 14.78 27.59 1.37
C ALA A 44 15.81 26.51 1.73
N THR A 45 15.62 25.27 1.28
CA THR A 45 16.60 24.17 1.44
C THR A 45 17.94 24.53 0.79
N LEU A 46 17.94 25.04 -0.45
CA LEU A 46 19.16 25.46 -1.14
C LEU A 46 19.88 26.61 -0.42
N GLY A 47 19.12 27.59 0.09
CA GLY A 47 19.65 28.67 0.91
C GLY A 47 20.35 28.13 2.14
N ARG A 48 19.76 27.12 2.78
CA ARG A 48 20.34 26.46 3.95
C ARG A 48 21.65 25.73 3.65
N ILE A 49 21.71 24.98 2.55
CA ILE A 49 22.94 24.29 2.12
C ILE A 49 24.04 25.30 1.75
N ARG A 50 23.67 26.46 1.18
CA ARG A 50 24.63 27.54 0.86
C ARG A 50 25.27 28.19 2.09
N GLU A 51 24.71 28.02 3.28
CA GLU A 51 25.36 28.44 4.53
C GLU A 51 26.54 27.53 4.91
N LEU A 52 26.71 26.39 4.24
CA LEU A 52 27.74 25.38 4.52
C LEU A 52 28.94 25.46 3.55
N PRO A 53 30.11 24.94 3.96
CA PRO A 53 31.26 24.78 3.05
C PRO A 53 30.93 23.83 1.90
N ARG A 54 30.95 24.30 0.66
CA ARG A 54 30.40 23.57 -0.50
C ARG A 54 31.33 23.46 -1.69
N ARG A 55 32.66 23.35 -1.48
CA ARG A 55 33.59 23.17 -2.62
C ARG A 55 33.48 21.79 -3.23
N ARG A 56 33.36 20.75 -2.41
CA ARG A 56 33.10 19.37 -2.81
C ARG A 56 31.84 18.88 -2.13
N VAL A 57 30.80 18.64 -2.91
CA VAL A 57 29.49 18.23 -2.41
C VAL A 57 29.18 16.80 -2.84
N LEU A 58 28.68 15.99 -1.92
CA LEU A 58 28.10 14.68 -2.23
C LEU A 58 26.62 14.70 -1.89
N GLN A 59 25.75 14.35 -2.83
CA GLN A 59 24.34 14.13 -2.59
C GLN A 59 24.03 12.63 -2.59
N ILE A 60 23.34 12.16 -1.56
CA ILE A 60 22.87 10.79 -1.46
C ILE A 60 21.42 10.71 -1.95
N GLY A 61 21.13 9.75 -2.83
CA GLY A 61 19.76 9.47 -3.29
C GLY A 61 19.19 10.54 -4.22
N ALA A 62 20.01 11.06 -5.14
CA ALA A 62 19.55 11.94 -6.18
C ALA A 62 18.60 11.21 -7.15
N ALA A 63 17.41 11.77 -7.34
CA ALA A 63 16.44 11.40 -8.35
C ALA A 63 16.48 12.39 -9.51
N THR A 64 15.83 12.05 -10.61
CA THR A 64 15.84 12.78 -11.90
C THR A 64 15.57 14.27 -11.79
N ARG A 65 14.78 14.70 -10.80
CA ARG A 65 14.41 16.10 -10.55
C ARG A 65 14.88 16.66 -9.20
N THR A 66 15.56 15.87 -8.37
CA THR A 66 16.07 16.31 -7.06
C THR A 66 17.55 16.66 -7.09
N LEU A 67 18.27 16.41 -8.19
CA LEU A 67 19.60 17.00 -8.37
C LEU A 67 19.45 18.53 -8.49
N PRO A 68 19.96 19.32 -7.52
CA PRO A 68 19.87 20.76 -7.54
C PRO A 68 20.93 21.31 -8.49
N THR A 69 20.64 21.29 -9.78
CA THR A 69 21.48 21.86 -10.86
C THR A 69 21.91 23.30 -10.55
N ARG A 70 21.06 24.06 -9.86
CA ARG A 70 21.37 25.41 -9.36
C ARG A 70 22.51 25.44 -8.34
N LEU A 71 22.56 24.47 -7.41
CA LEU A 71 23.65 24.36 -6.44
C LEU A 71 24.94 23.94 -7.14
N ALA A 72 24.88 22.92 -8.01
CA ALA A 72 26.04 22.44 -8.75
C ALA A 72 26.67 23.53 -9.66
N ARG A 73 25.88 24.51 -10.09
CA ARG A 73 26.34 25.68 -10.87
C ARG A 73 27.00 26.77 -10.03
N ASP A 74 26.81 26.80 -8.70
CA ASP A 74 27.42 27.83 -7.85
C ASP A 74 28.96 27.88 -8.06
N GLU A 75 29.54 29.08 -8.14
CA GLU A 75 30.97 29.27 -8.42
C GLU A 75 31.88 28.62 -7.36
N GLU A 76 31.41 28.58 -6.11
CA GLU A 76 32.14 27.95 -5.00
C GLU A 76 32.21 26.42 -5.13
N VAL A 77 31.25 25.79 -5.82
CA VAL A 77 31.23 24.34 -6.05
C VAL A 77 32.22 24.00 -7.15
N ARG A 78 33.24 23.22 -6.80
CA ARG A 78 34.25 22.68 -7.73
C ARG A 78 33.89 21.28 -8.20
N GLU A 79 33.24 20.51 -7.34
CA GLU A 79 32.90 19.11 -7.60
C GLU A 79 31.57 18.77 -6.92
N TYR A 80 30.71 18.07 -7.66
CA TYR A 80 29.38 17.67 -7.20
C TYR A 80 29.14 16.21 -7.54
N TRP A 81 29.13 15.33 -6.55
CA TRP A 81 28.83 13.91 -6.72
C TRP A 81 27.39 13.65 -6.32
N ALA A 82 26.71 12.77 -7.04
CA ALA A 82 25.36 12.35 -6.71
C ALA A 82 25.22 10.83 -6.89
N THR A 83 24.80 10.15 -5.83
CA THR A 83 24.38 8.74 -5.92
C THR A 83 22.93 8.67 -6.39
N VAL A 84 22.65 7.74 -7.30
CA VAL A 84 21.33 7.58 -7.93
C VAL A 84 21.00 6.10 -7.93
N SER A 85 19.83 5.72 -7.41
CA SER A 85 19.45 4.30 -7.26
C SER A 85 18.87 3.69 -8.55
N SER A 86 18.42 4.50 -9.51
CA SER A 86 17.74 4.04 -10.72
C SER A 86 18.56 4.28 -12.00
N PRO A 87 18.79 3.26 -12.85
CA PRO A 87 19.47 3.42 -14.14
C PRO A 87 18.77 4.42 -15.06
N ALA A 88 17.44 4.45 -15.06
CA ALA A 88 16.66 5.41 -15.85
C ALA A 88 16.88 6.85 -15.36
N ALA A 89 16.95 7.05 -14.04
CA ALA A 89 17.25 8.35 -13.47
C ALA A 89 18.69 8.79 -13.79
N VAL A 90 19.66 7.88 -13.74
CA VAL A 90 21.04 8.13 -14.19
C VAL A 90 21.05 8.55 -15.65
N ALA A 91 20.41 7.81 -16.55
CA ALA A 91 20.40 8.14 -17.98
C ALA A 91 19.82 9.54 -18.25
N ALA A 92 18.70 9.88 -17.61
CA ALA A 92 18.07 11.19 -17.76
C ALA A 92 18.88 12.32 -17.12
N LEU A 93 19.51 12.10 -15.96
CA LEU A 93 20.41 13.07 -15.34
C LEU A 93 21.68 13.27 -16.16
N THR A 94 22.26 12.19 -16.71
CA THR A 94 23.42 12.24 -17.60
C THR A 94 23.11 13.07 -18.83
N ALA A 95 21.98 12.85 -19.50
CA ALA A 95 21.57 13.66 -20.64
C ALA A 95 21.46 15.16 -20.27
N ARG A 96 20.96 15.48 -19.07
CA ARG A 96 20.83 16.86 -18.58
C ARG A 96 22.18 17.48 -18.22
N VAL A 97 23.08 16.72 -17.60
CA VAL A 97 24.44 17.15 -17.26
C VAL A 97 25.24 17.38 -18.55
N GLU A 98 25.13 16.48 -19.52
CA GLU A 98 25.78 16.59 -20.82
C GLU A 98 25.26 17.75 -21.67
N ALA A 99 24.01 18.17 -21.47
CA ALA A 99 23.46 19.34 -22.16
C ALA A 99 24.04 20.68 -21.64
N ASP A 100 24.67 20.70 -20.46
CA ASP A 100 25.16 21.91 -19.81
C ASP A 100 26.69 21.85 -19.57
N PRO A 101 27.49 22.67 -20.25
CA PRO A 101 28.94 22.66 -20.11
C PRO A 101 29.46 22.84 -18.68
N VAL A 102 28.79 23.65 -17.87
CA VAL A 102 29.20 23.91 -16.47
C VAL A 102 28.95 22.68 -15.61
N LEU A 103 27.81 22.01 -15.81
CA LEU A 103 27.48 20.80 -15.07
C LEU A 103 28.37 19.63 -15.51
N ARG A 104 28.64 19.49 -16.81
CA ARG A 104 29.50 18.42 -17.34
C ARG A 104 30.90 18.41 -16.71
N GLU A 105 31.46 19.58 -16.42
CA GLU A 105 32.78 19.70 -15.80
C GLU A 105 32.77 19.32 -14.30
N LYS A 106 31.67 19.61 -13.60
CA LYS A 106 31.60 19.53 -12.12
C LYS A 106 30.87 18.30 -11.58
N VAL A 107 29.88 17.78 -12.31
CA VAL A 107 28.93 16.79 -11.82
C VAL A 107 29.38 15.38 -12.16
N ARG A 108 29.36 14.50 -11.15
CA ARG A 108 29.57 13.05 -11.31
C ARG A 108 28.35 12.30 -10.78
N LEU A 109 27.85 11.38 -11.60
CA LEU A 109 26.67 10.56 -11.28
C LEU A 109 27.13 9.12 -11.07
N GLU A 110 26.72 8.54 -9.95
CA GLU A 110 27.09 7.18 -9.55
C GLU A 110 25.82 6.35 -9.36
N LEU A 111 25.67 5.28 -10.15
CA LEU A 111 24.54 4.35 -10.01
C LEU A 111 24.76 3.45 -8.79
N ARG A 112 24.09 3.77 -7.68
CA ARG A 112 24.13 3.00 -6.42
C ARG A 112 23.02 3.40 -5.46
N GLY A 113 22.69 2.50 -4.53
CA GLY A 113 21.75 2.75 -3.44
C GLY A 113 22.20 3.87 -2.50
N ALA A 114 21.28 4.40 -1.69
CA ALA A 114 21.58 5.49 -0.74
C ALA A 114 22.47 5.02 0.42
N GLU A 115 22.39 3.75 0.76
CA GLU A 115 23.11 3.04 1.80
C GLU A 115 24.49 2.53 1.36
N ASP A 116 24.72 2.42 0.05
CA ASP A 116 25.98 1.96 -0.52
C ASP A 116 27.00 3.11 -0.64
N THR A 117 27.89 3.15 0.35
CA THR A 117 29.01 4.09 0.44
C THR A 117 30.34 3.48 -0.03
N PHE A 118 30.33 2.24 -0.52
CA PHE A 118 31.56 1.52 -0.85
C PHE A 118 32.32 2.19 -2.01
N GLY A 119 33.62 2.44 -1.80
CA GLY A 119 34.47 3.07 -2.81
C GLY A 119 34.36 4.60 -2.91
N LEU A 120 33.52 5.25 -2.11
CA LEU A 120 33.55 6.71 -1.99
C LEU A 120 34.81 7.18 -1.23
N PRO A 121 35.43 8.30 -1.62
CA PRO A 121 36.69 8.75 -1.02
C PRO A 121 36.48 9.27 0.41
N ALA A 122 37.20 8.69 1.37
CA ALA A 122 37.21 9.15 2.77
C ALA A 122 37.88 10.53 2.90
N GLY A 123 37.36 11.38 3.79
CA GLY A 123 37.95 12.70 4.07
C GLY A 123 37.91 13.70 2.90
N HIS A 124 37.02 13.51 1.91
CA HIS A 124 37.05 14.27 0.66
C HIS A 124 35.98 15.35 0.57
N PHE A 125 34.74 15.09 1.01
CA PHE A 125 33.62 16.00 0.77
C PHE A 125 33.49 17.03 1.89
N ASP A 126 33.28 18.30 1.54
CA ASP A 126 33.10 19.36 2.54
C ASP A 126 31.64 19.41 3.03
N THR A 127 30.69 19.05 2.18
CA THR A 127 29.27 18.86 2.55
C THR A 127 28.71 17.58 1.94
N ILE A 128 28.00 16.80 2.76
CA ILE A 128 27.18 15.67 2.31
C ILE A 128 25.71 16.05 2.50
N VAL A 129 24.87 15.84 1.50
CA VAL A 129 23.45 16.19 1.47
C VAL A 129 22.62 14.92 1.37
N VAL A 130 21.71 14.73 2.33
CA VAL A 130 20.68 13.68 2.33
C VAL A 130 19.33 14.40 2.47
N ASP A 131 18.68 14.73 1.36
CA ASP A 131 17.47 15.56 1.33
C ASP A 131 16.27 14.75 0.82
N SER A 132 15.19 14.71 1.60
CA SER A 132 13.97 13.92 1.30
C SER A 132 14.22 12.41 1.06
N VAL A 133 15.24 11.83 1.71
CA VAL A 133 15.56 10.39 1.63
C VAL A 133 15.32 9.68 2.96
N VAL A 134 15.58 10.36 4.08
CA VAL A 134 15.56 9.76 5.43
C VAL A 134 14.21 9.13 5.79
N GLN A 135 13.11 9.68 5.29
CA GLN A 135 11.76 9.17 5.53
C GLN A 135 11.51 7.75 4.97
N TYR A 136 12.37 7.27 4.05
CA TYR A 136 12.29 5.94 3.44
C TYR A 136 13.25 4.93 4.09
N VAL A 137 14.01 5.36 5.10
CA VAL A 137 14.88 4.46 5.87
C VAL A 137 14.00 3.61 6.80
N PRO A 138 14.25 2.29 6.96
CA PRO A 138 13.35 1.40 7.69
C PRO A 138 13.15 1.75 9.17
N ASP A 139 14.23 2.12 9.87
CA ASP A 139 14.21 2.40 11.30
C ASP A 139 15.38 3.29 11.74
N LEU A 140 15.44 3.58 13.04
CA LEU A 140 16.49 4.36 13.66
C LEU A 140 17.88 3.72 13.57
N ALA A 141 17.99 2.38 13.64
CA ALA A 141 19.27 1.69 13.57
C ALA A 141 19.90 1.85 12.18
N HIS A 142 19.08 1.77 11.13
CA HIS A 142 19.50 2.02 9.75
C HIS A 142 19.92 3.47 9.53
N LEU A 143 19.19 4.44 10.09
CA LEU A 143 19.58 5.85 10.03
C LEU A 143 20.92 6.10 10.73
N ARG A 144 21.10 5.51 11.92
CA ARG A 144 22.36 5.59 12.68
C ARG A 144 23.52 5.01 11.87
N ALA A 145 23.35 3.82 11.29
CA ALA A 145 24.36 3.19 10.45
C ALA A 145 24.67 4.02 9.20
N LEU A 146 23.67 4.67 8.58
CA LEU A 146 23.89 5.57 7.47
C LEU A 146 24.75 6.78 7.89
N VAL A 147 24.40 7.46 8.99
CA VAL A 147 25.17 8.60 9.49
C VAL A 147 26.61 8.18 9.83
N GLU A 148 26.81 7.04 10.50
CA GLU A 148 28.14 6.51 10.84
C GLU A 148 29.00 6.20 9.61
N ARG A 149 28.40 5.75 8.51
CA ARG A 149 29.11 5.52 7.24
C ARG A 149 29.43 6.80 6.48
N LEU A 150 28.58 7.84 6.60
CA LEU A 150 28.77 9.10 5.89
C LEU A 150 29.78 10.03 6.57
N LEU A 151 29.85 10.04 7.91
CA LEU A 151 30.75 10.92 8.66
C LEU A 151 32.24 10.78 8.24
N PRO A 152 32.81 9.57 8.04
CA PRO A 152 34.19 9.41 7.57
C PRO A 152 34.48 9.94 6.15
N LEU A 153 33.44 10.14 5.33
CA LEU A 153 33.59 10.72 3.99
C LEU A 153 33.78 12.24 4.02
N LEU A 154 33.44 12.88 5.14
CA LEU A 154 33.61 14.32 5.32
C LEU A 154 35.09 14.67 5.49
N ALA A 155 35.53 15.68 4.75
CA ALA A 155 36.79 16.36 5.00
C ALA A 155 36.81 16.96 6.42
N PRO A 156 38.00 17.20 7.03
CA PRO A 156 38.09 17.85 8.33
C PRO A 156 37.33 19.18 8.35
N GLY A 157 36.35 19.30 9.24
CA GLY A 157 35.47 20.46 9.33
C GLY A 157 34.28 20.47 8.37
N GLY A 158 33.98 19.35 7.72
CA GLY A 158 32.82 19.17 6.87
C GLY A 158 31.50 19.06 7.63
N SER A 159 30.40 19.08 6.88
CA SER A 159 29.03 19.02 7.41
C SER A 159 28.15 18.01 6.69
N LEU A 160 27.38 17.23 7.45
CA LEU A 160 26.30 16.39 6.96
C LEU A 160 24.99 17.15 7.11
N PHE A 161 24.32 17.41 6.00
CA PHE A 161 23.00 18.02 5.92
C PHE A 161 21.94 16.93 5.74
N LEU A 162 21.01 16.85 6.69
CA LEU A 162 19.82 15.99 6.63
C LEU A 162 18.61 16.89 6.44
N GLY A 163 18.02 16.84 5.25
CA GLY A 163 16.98 17.75 4.82
C GLY A 163 15.59 17.12 4.80
N ASP A 164 14.60 17.98 5.05
CA ASP A 164 13.18 17.67 4.85
C ASP A 164 12.64 16.54 5.74
N LEU A 165 13.15 16.47 6.97
CA LEU A 165 12.80 15.47 7.97
C LEU A 165 11.39 15.68 8.50
N ARG A 166 10.60 14.61 8.64
CA ARG A 166 9.24 14.66 9.20
C ARG A 166 9.28 14.65 10.74
N ASN A 167 8.61 15.61 11.36
CA ASN A 167 8.60 15.77 12.82
C ASN A 167 7.65 14.79 13.52
N LEU A 168 8.21 13.84 14.29
CA LEU A 168 7.47 12.87 15.11
C LEU A 168 6.55 13.55 16.13
N ASP A 169 7.02 14.62 16.77
CA ASP A 169 6.30 15.29 17.86
C ASP A 169 5.02 15.99 17.38
N LEU A 170 4.85 16.12 16.06
CA LEU A 170 3.68 16.68 15.40
C LEU A 170 2.88 15.65 14.60
N ALA A 171 3.17 14.35 14.71
CA ALA A 171 2.47 13.30 13.96
C ALA A 171 0.95 13.32 14.22
N HIS A 172 0.54 13.35 15.50
CA HIS A 172 -0.86 13.44 15.88
C HIS A 172 -1.50 14.78 15.47
N CYS A 173 -0.75 15.88 15.53
CA CYS A 173 -1.21 17.19 15.10
C CYS A 173 -1.53 17.20 13.61
N PHE A 174 -0.61 16.69 12.79
CA PHE A 174 -0.77 16.58 11.35
C PHE A 174 -1.98 15.71 10.99
N ARG A 175 -2.10 14.52 11.58
CA ARG A 175 -3.24 13.63 11.33
C ARG A 175 -4.56 14.26 11.76
N THR A 176 -4.59 14.94 12.90
CA THR A 176 -5.77 15.71 13.35
C THR A 176 -6.15 16.79 12.35
N GLY A 177 -5.18 17.59 11.88
CA GLY A 177 -5.42 18.63 10.87
C GLY A 177 -5.98 18.08 9.55
N THR A 178 -5.38 17.00 9.02
CA THR A 178 -5.86 16.36 7.79
C THR A 178 -7.23 15.70 7.94
N ALA A 179 -7.55 15.19 9.14
CA ALA A 179 -8.86 14.61 9.41
C ALA A 179 -9.93 15.70 9.49
N LEU A 180 -9.62 16.84 10.13
CA LEU A 180 -10.52 17.98 10.29
C LEU A 180 -10.77 18.76 8.99
N ALA A 181 -9.81 18.78 8.07
CA ALA A 181 -9.97 19.43 6.76
C ALA A 181 -11.00 18.74 5.85
N ARG A 182 -11.42 17.51 6.19
CA ARG A 182 -12.42 16.77 5.42
C ARG A 182 -13.83 17.32 5.67
N PRO A 183 -14.68 17.40 4.63
CA PRO A 183 -16.05 17.86 4.78
C PRO A 183 -16.81 17.05 5.84
N GLY A 184 -17.40 17.72 6.83
CA GLY A 184 -18.24 17.10 7.86
C GLY A 184 -17.49 16.55 9.09
N ALA A 185 -16.15 16.56 9.09
CA ALA A 185 -15.35 16.00 10.18
C ALA A 185 -15.59 16.67 11.55
N ALA A 186 -15.80 17.99 11.57
CA ALA A 186 -16.07 18.75 12.79
C ALA A 186 -17.44 18.44 13.45
N ARG A 187 -18.33 17.70 12.77
CA ARG A 187 -19.65 17.28 13.29
C ARG A 187 -19.69 15.78 13.67
N GLY A 188 -18.58 15.06 13.51
CA GLY A 188 -18.49 13.62 13.75
C GLY A 188 -18.35 13.24 15.23
N ASP A 189 -18.43 11.94 15.51
CA ASP A 189 -18.14 11.36 16.83
C ASP A 189 -16.66 11.56 17.20
N ARG A 190 -16.42 12.21 18.35
CA ARG A 190 -15.09 12.49 18.91
C ARG A 190 -14.24 11.23 19.02
N GLU A 191 -14.83 10.15 19.51
CA GLU A 191 -14.12 8.90 19.75
C GLU A 191 -13.79 8.19 18.43
N ALA A 192 -14.64 8.33 17.42
CA ALA A 192 -14.33 7.88 16.06
C ALA A 192 -13.18 8.69 15.44
N LEU A 193 -13.17 10.02 15.60
CA LEU A 193 -12.08 10.88 15.11
C LEU A 193 -10.75 10.56 15.82
N ARG A 194 -10.77 10.37 17.14
CA ARG A 194 -9.59 9.99 17.94
C ARG A 194 -9.02 8.64 17.49
N ARG A 195 -9.86 7.60 17.43
CA ARG A 195 -9.44 6.25 16.98
C ARG A 195 -8.90 6.26 15.56
N ARG A 196 -9.47 7.10 14.69
CA ARG A 196 -8.98 7.29 13.33
C ARG A 196 -7.58 7.92 13.32
N VAL A 197 -7.37 9.02 14.05
CA VAL A 197 -6.06 9.67 14.15
C VAL A 197 -5.02 8.68 14.69
N GLU A 198 -5.35 7.93 15.74
CA GLU A 198 -4.46 6.90 16.31
C GLU A 198 -4.11 5.82 15.28
N ARG A 199 -5.12 5.32 14.53
CA ARG A 199 -4.90 4.34 13.47
C ARG A 199 -4.01 4.90 12.35
N GLU A 200 -4.25 6.12 11.90
CA GLU A 200 -3.47 6.74 10.82
C GLU A 200 -2.02 7.05 11.23
N VAL A 201 -1.77 7.35 12.52
CA VAL A 201 -0.40 7.45 13.06
C VAL A 201 0.25 6.06 13.11
N ALA A 202 -0.47 5.04 13.57
CA ALA A 202 0.06 3.67 13.67
C ALA A 202 0.35 3.02 12.30
N LEU A 203 -0.38 3.43 11.26
CA LEU A 203 -0.19 2.96 9.88
C LEU A 203 0.80 3.81 9.08
N GLU A 204 1.53 4.74 9.72
CA GLU A 204 2.54 5.54 9.04
C GLU A 204 3.66 4.64 8.50
N THR A 205 3.90 4.72 7.20
CA THR A 205 4.91 3.91 6.51
C THR A 205 6.24 4.62 6.36
N GLU A 206 6.29 5.94 6.55
CA GLU A 206 7.52 6.72 6.51
C GLU A 206 8.10 6.95 7.91
N LEU A 207 9.43 7.02 8.00
CA LEU A 207 10.14 7.27 9.24
C LEU A 207 9.93 8.71 9.74
N LEU A 208 9.39 8.84 10.94
CA LEU A 208 9.20 10.12 11.65
C LEU A 208 10.25 10.28 12.75
N LEU A 209 10.84 11.48 12.87
CA LEU A 209 11.94 11.75 13.78
C LEU A 209 11.67 12.98 14.64
N SER A 210 11.83 12.85 15.95
CA SER A 210 11.81 14.00 16.86
C SER A 210 13.10 14.82 16.67
N PRO A 211 13.02 16.17 16.64
CA PRO A 211 14.18 17.06 16.64
C PRO A 211 15.21 16.75 17.73
N ALA A 212 14.77 16.24 18.89
CA ALA A 212 15.63 15.90 20.02
C ALA A 212 16.55 14.69 19.75
N LEU A 213 16.24 13.90 18.71
CA LEU A 213 17.03 12.76 18.30
C LEU A 213 18.49 13.15 18.01
N PHE A 214 18.72 14.29 17.37
CA PHE A 214 20.04 14.61 16.83
C PHE A 214 21.04 15.03 17.89
N ASP A 215 20.60 15.69 18.96
CA ASP A 215 21.42 15.92 20.15
C ASP A 215 21.66 14.61 20.92
N ALA A 216 20.67 13.71 20.96
CA ALA A 216 20.86 12.39 21.56
C ALA A 216 21.88 11.54 20.76
N LEU A 217 21.79 11.55 19.43
CA LEU A 217 22.67 10.82 18.54
C LEU A 217 24.10 11.38 18.58
N ALA A 218 24.27 12.70 18.62
CA ALA A 218 25.57 13.34 18.67
C ALA A 218 26.37 13.00 19.95
N ARG A 219 25.70 12.73 21.08
CA ARG A 219 26.37 12.24 22.30
C ARG A 219 27.07 10.90 22.09
N ASP A 220 26.52 10.06 21.21
CA ASP A 220 27.06 8.73 20.92
C ASP A 220 27.95 8.70 19.66
N LEU A 221 28.13 9.84 18.99
CA LEU A 221 28.94 9.98 17.78
C LEU A 221 30.09 10.99 18.00
N PRO A 222 31.29 10.53 18.42
CA PRO A 222 32.41 11.42 18.80
C PRO A 222 32.95 12.34 17.69
N ALA A 223 32.62 12.02 16.43
CA ALA A 223 32.99 12.83 15.27
C ALA A 223 32.12 14.10 15.13
N VAL A 224 30.90 14.10 15.68
CA VAL A 224 29.97 15.23 15.60
C VAL A 224 30.31 16.23 16.70
N ARG A 225 30.61 17.46 16.32
CA ARG A 225 31.00 18.56 17.22
C ARG A 225 29.96 19.65 17.33
N ALA A 226 29.04 19.73 16.37
CA ALA A 226 27.96 20.70 16.38
C ALA A 226 26.67 20.13 15.76
N VAL A 227 25.53 20.45 16.38
CA VAL A 227 24.19 20.06 15.92
C VAL A 227 23.33 21.31 15.74
N ASP A 228 22.81 21.50 14.53
CA ASP A 228 22.01 22.66 14.17
C ASP A 228 20.69 22.21 13.54
N VAL A 229 19.63 22.19 14.36
CA VAL A 229 18.27 21.82 13.99
C VAL A 229 17.44 23.09 13.76
N ARG A 230 16.79 23.20 12.60
CA ARG A 230 15.99 24.38 12.23
C ARG A 230 14.69 24.03 11.53
N VAL A 231 13.65 24.81 11.77
CA VAL A 231 12.39 24.68 11.03
C VAL A 231 12.51 25.23 9.62
N LYS A 232 11.68 24.72 8.69
CA LYS A 232 11.64 25.25 7.32
C LYS A 232 11.22 26.73 7.30
N ARG A 233 11.90 27.53 6.49
CA ARG A 233 11.49 28.91 6.19
C ARG A 233 10.48 28.95 5.04
N GLY A 234 9.67 30.00 5.00
CA GLY A 234 8.65 30.18 3.97
C GLY A 234 7.45 30.99 4.44
N VAL A 235 6.87 31.74 3.51
CA VAL A 235 5.62 32.49 3.71
C VAL A 235 4.42 31.57 3.47
N GLN A 236 4.54 30.61 2.56
CA GLN A 236 3.46 29.70 2.23
C GLN A 236 3.35 28.58 3.26
N HIS A 237 2.13 28.28 3.70
CA HIS A 237 1.88 27.30 4.76
C HIS A 237 1.23 26.03 4.20
N ASN A 238 2.05 25.00 3.96
CA ASN A 238 1.64 23.65 3.59
C ASN A 238 2.33 22.61 4.50
N GLU A 239 2.02 21.33 4.31
CA GLU A 239 2.58 20.25 5.14
C GLU A 239 4.12 20.22 5.18
N LEU A 240 4.80 20.56 4.08
CA LEU A 240 6.27 20.61 3.99
C LEU A 240 6.84 21.69 4.91
N THR A 241 6.22 22.87 4.95
CA THR A 241 6.67 24.00 5.78
C THR A 241 6.20 23.94 7.24
N ARG A 242 5.15 23.16 7.51
CA ARG A 242 4.51 23.03 8.83
C ARG A 242 5.16 21.95 9.68
N TYR A 243 5.45 20.80 9.08
CA TYR A 243 5.80 19.57 9.80
C TYR A 243 7.18 19.02 9.48
N ARG A 244 7.93 19.71 8.60
CA ARG A 244 9.30 19.29 8.24
C ARG A 244 10.35 20.29 8.72
N TYR A 245 11.56 19.79 8.89
CA TYR A 245 12.69 20.55 9.39
C TYR A 245 14.01 20.02 8.81
N ASP A 246 15.08 20.80 9.01
CA ASP A 246 16.42 20.49 8.52
C ASP A 246 17.40 20.37 9.68
N VAL A 247 18.40 19.51 9.51
CA VAL A 247 19.46 19.25 10.49
C VAL A 247 20.82 19.33 9.83
N VAL A 248 21.76 19.95 10.52
CA VAL A 248 23.18 19.90 10.15
C VAL A 248 23.97 19.28 11.31
N LEU A 249 24.73 18.23 10.99
CA LEU A 249 25.73 17.64 11.88
C LEU A 249 27.11 18.03 11.35
N SER A 250 27.89 18.80 12.11
CA SER A 250 29.21 19.27 11.68
C SER A 250 30.34 18.64 12.49
N THR A 251 31.47 18.40 11.83
CA THR A 251 32.71 17.91 12.45
C THR A 251 33.70 19.05 12.74
N ALA A 252 33.34 20.30 12.42
CA ALA A 252 34.19 21.47 12.58
C ALA A 252 34.28 21.97 14.03
N GLU A 253 35.48 22.46 14.39
CA GLU A 253 35.76 23.18 15.63
C GLU A 253 36.54 24.48 15.34
N PRO A 254 36.28 25.58 16.08
CA PRO A 254 35.26 25.72 17.13
C PRO A 254 33.86 25.94 16.53
N ALA A 255 32.83 25.46 17.24
CA ALA A 255 31.43 25.74 16.94
C ALA A 255 30.88 26.85 17.83
N ALA A 256 30.00 27.70 17.28
CA ALA A 256 29.33 28.73 18.04
C ALA A 256 28.19 28.09 18.87
N ASP A 257 28.39 28.00 20.18
CA ASP A 257 27.43 27.46 21.12
C ASP A 257 26.37 28.50 21.51
N LEU A 258 25.12 28.22 21.12
CA LEU A 258 23.97 29.11 21.32
C LEU A 258 23.13 28.74 22.54
N THR A 259 23.54 27.75 23.34
CA THR A 259 22.84 27.38 24.60
C THR A 259 22.89 28.50 25.63
N THR A 260 23.96 29.31 25.62
CA THR A 260 24.19 30.42 26.55
C THR A 260 23.51 31.73 26.15
N ALA A 261 22.77 31.75 25.04
CA ALA A 261 22.06 32.93 24.55
C ALA A 261 21.13 33.52 25.62
N PRO A 262 21.19 34.84 25.90
CA PRO A 262 20.18 35.52 26.70
C PRO A 262 18.77 35.23 26.17
N ARG A 263 17.85 34.87 27.08
CA ARG A 263 16.48 34.48 26.72
C ARG A 263 15.51 35.64 26.94
N ALA A 264 14.73 35.97 25.93
CA ALA A 264 13.52 36.77 26.04
C ALA A 264 12.31 35.87 25.74
N ARG A 265 11.17 36.09 26.40
CA ARG A 265 9.97 35.28 26.19
C ARG A 265 8.92 36.06 25.40
N TRP A 266 8.32 35.43 24.40
CA TRP A 266 7.15 35.99 23.72
C TRP A 266 5.99 36.15 24.71
N GLY A 267 5.27 37.27 24.63
CA GLY A 267 4.26 37.66 25.62
C GLY A 267 4.80 38.57 26.73
N GLU A 268 6.09 38.54 27.01
CA GLU A 268 6.73 39.35 28.05
C GLU A 268 7.44 40.56 27.43
N GLY A 269 6.66 41.59 27.08
CA GLY A 269 7.17 42.82 26.46
C GLY A 269 7.47 42.73 24.96
N ILE A 270 7.53 41.53 24.39
CA ILE A 270 7.60 41.29 22.94
C ILE A 270 6.37 40.46 22.52
N THR A 271 5.44 41.10 21.82
CA THR A 271 4.19 40.48 21.33
C THR A 271 3.94 40.70 19.84
N THR A 272 4.81 41.46 19.17
CA THR A 272 4.69 41.77 17.74
C THR A 272 6.07 41.84 17.09
N ALA A 273 6.13 41.73 15.77
CA ALA A 273 7.37 41.93 15.01
C ALA A 273 7.93 43.36 15.18
N ALA A 274 7.07 44.36 15.35
CA ALA A 274 7.48 45.73 15.65
C ALA A 274 8.12 45.83 17.05
N GLY A 275 7.50 45.21 18.06
CA GLY A 275 8.07 45.14 19.41
C GLY A 275 9.42 44.43 19.46
N LEU A 276 9.61 43.39 18.62
CA LEU A 276 10.93 42.76 18.46
C LEU A 276 11.96 43.74 17.89
N VAL A 277 11.60 44.52 16.85
CA VAL A 277 12.49 45.54 16.26
C VAL A 277 12.89 46.58 17.29
N ASP A 278 11.94 47.07 18.09
CA ASP A 278 12.21 48.06 19.12
C ASP A 278 13.13 47.50 20.21
N HIS A 279 12.91 46.25 20.62
CA HIS A 279 13.77 45.54 21.56
C HIS A 279 15.22 45.42 21.06
N LEU A 280 15.40 44.99 19.81
CA LEU A 280 16.72 44.81 19.20
C LEU A 280 17.44 46.15 18.98
N ARG A 281 16.71 47.20 18.59
CA ARG A 281 17.30 48.56 18.45
C ARG A 281 17.76 49.13 19.79
N ALA A 282 16.99 48.91 20.85
CA ALA A 282 17.29 49.47 22.16
C ALA A 282 18.51 48.79 22.83
N ARG A 283 18.65 47.47 22.67
CA ARG A 283 19.66 46.68 23.41
C ARG A 283 20.84 46.22 22.57
N ARG A 284 20.66 46.09 21.25
CA ARG A 284 21.65 45.56 20.29
C ARG A 284 22.46 44.36 20.82
N PRO A 285 21.80 43.29 21.32
CA PRO A 285 22.53 42.14 21.83
C PRO A 285 23.30 41.45 20.70
N ALA A 286 24.47 40.89 20.98
CA ALA A 286 25.21 40.06 20.03
C ALA A 286 24.46 38.76 19.69
N LEU A 287 23.75 38.22 20.68
CA LEU A 287 23.00 36.97 20.61
C LEU A 287 21.75 37.10 21.48
N LEU A 288 20.58 36.68 20.95
CA LEU A 288 19.32 36.67 21.68
C LEU A 288 18.48 35.46 21.26
N ARG A 289 17.94 34.71 22.23
CA ARG A 289 16.91 33.69 21.98
C ARG A 289 15.55 34.25 22.38
N LEU A 290 14.68 34.49 21.40
CA LEU A 290 13.26 34.77 21.64
C LEU A 290 12.52 33.44 21.72
N ALA A 291 12.13 33.04 22.93
CA ALA A 291 11.54 31.75 23.21
C ALA A 291 10.00 31.79 23.28
N ALA A 292 9.40 30.61 23.11
CA ALA A 292 7.96 30.37 23.30
C ALA A 292 7.04 31.19 22.38
N VAL A 293 7.47 31.42 21.13
CA VAL A 293 6.66 32.10 20.11
C VAL A 293 5.61 31.11 19.57
N PRO A 294 4.30 31.40 19.62
CA PRO A 294 3.28 30.54 19.03
C PRO A 294 3.50 30.33 17.53
N ASN A 295 3.51 29.08 17.09
CA ASN A 295 3.69 28.75 15.68
C ASN A 295 2.36 28.85 14.93
N ARG A 296 2.10 30.00 14.29
CA ARG A 296 0.89 30.22 13.47
C ARG A 296 0.62 29.11 12.44
N ARG A 297 1.64 28.36 12.03
CA ARG A 297 1.54 27.32 11.01
C ARG A 297 0.78 26.07 11.51
N VAL A 298 0.81 25.79 12.80
CA VAL A 298 0.22 24.58 13.42
C VAL A 298 -0.65 24.88 14.64
N HIS A 299 -0.67 26.12 15.12
CA HIS A 299 -1.33 26.52 16.38
C HIS A 299 -2.77 26.02 16.50
N ASP A 300 -3.62 26.29 15.51
CA ASP A 300 -5.04 25.92 15.53
C ASP A 300 -5.22 24.40 15.50
N GLU A 301 -4.44 23.71 14.67
CA GLU A 301 -4.49 22.24 14.54
C GLU A 301 -3.98 21.53 15.80
N TYR A 302 -3.01 22.13 16.48
CA TYR A 302 -2.46 21.62 17.73
C TYR A 302 -3.44 21.83 18.90
N ALA A 303 -4.11 22.97 18.96
CA ALA A 303 -5.19 23.20 19.92
C ALA A 303 -6.33 22.20 19.71
N ALA A 304 -6.75 21.99 18.47
CA ALA A 304 -7.76 21.00 18.12
C ALA A 304 -7.33 19.57 18.51
N MET A 305 -6.07 19.21 18.30
CA MET A 305 -5.50 17.94 18.76
C MET A 305 -5.56 17.83 20.29
N GLN A 306 -5.18 18.87 21.04
CA GLN A 306 -5.26 18.82 22.50
C GLN A 306 -6.70 18.56 22.97
N SER A 307 -7.68 19.30 22.46
CA SER A 307 -9.09 19.08 22.82
C SER A 307 -9.60 17.71 22.36
N LEU A 308 -9.08 17.15 21.25
CA LEU A 308 -9.43 15.79 20.80
C LEU A 308 -8.95 14.70 21.76
N PHE A 309 -7.76 14.88 22.37
CA PHE A 309 -7.16 13.92 23.29
C PHE A 309 -7.40 14.23 24.78
N ASP A 310 -7.99 15.38 25.13
CA ASP A 310 -8.32 15.75 26.52
C ASP A 310 -9.71 15.21 26.96
N PRO A 311 -9.79 14.22 27.86
CA PRO A 311 -11.05 13.58 28.25
C PRO A 311 -12.09 14.52 28.90
N LEU A 312 -11.77 15.78 29.22
CA LEU A 312 -12.63 16.69 29.98
C LEU A 312 -13.24 17.85 29.15
N GLU A 313 -12.82 18.10 27.91
CA GLU A 313 -13.30 19.24 27.11
C GLU A 313 -14.37 18.90 26.06
N SER A 314 -15.35 19.82 25.88
CA SER A 314 -16.26 19.81 24.73
C SER A 314 -15.57 20.36 23.49
N ILE A 315 -15.82 19.74 22.33
CA ILE A 315 -15.33 20.20 21.02
C ILE A 315 -15.85 21.62 20.74
N ASP A 316 -15.02 22.63 20.97
CA ASP A 316 -15.14 23.93 20.31
C ASP A 316 -13.94 24.07 19.35
N LEU A 317 -14.06 23.44 18.19
CA LEU A 317 -13.03 23.41 17.13
C LEU A 317 -12.96 24.73 16.32
N ALA A 318 -13.56 25.81 16.83
CA ALA A 318 -13.37 27.12 16.23
C ALA A 318 -11.86 27.47 16.25
N PRO A 319 -11.32 28.09 15.19
CA PRO A 319 -9.96 28.63 15.24
C PRO A 319 -9.86 29.52 16.48
N GLN A 320 -8.94 29.22 17.38
CA GLN A 320 -8.70 30.13 18.49
C GLN A 320 -8.11 31.41 17.90
N ASP A 321 -8.87 32.51 17.94
CA ASP A 321 -8.48 33.84 17.44
C ASP A 321 -7.28 34.47 18.20
N ALA A 322 -6.51 33.67 18.95
CA ALA A 322 -5.26 34.12 19.54
C ALA A 322 -4.28 34.48 18.41
N PRO A 323 -3.80 35.73 18.32
CA PRO A 323 -2.97 36.16 17.20
C PRO A 323 -1.56 35.56 17.30
N ALA A 324 -1.37 34.37 16.74
CA ALA A 324 -0.03 33.80 16.53
C ALA A 324 0.70 34.55 15.40
N PRO A 325 1.96 34.99 15.60
CA PRO A 325 2.71 35.72 14.58
C PRO A 325 3.14 34.79 13.43
N ALA A 326 3.22 35.31 12.21
CA ALA A 326 3.83 34.59 11.10
C ALA A 326 5.34 34.43 11.34
N PRO A 327 5.91 33.20 11.36
CA PRO A 327 7.33 33.00 11.67
C PRO A 327 8.28 33.79 10.75
N GLU A 328 7.98 33.80 9.44
CA GLU A 328 8.80 34.48 8.44
C GLU A 328 8.78 36.02 8.62
N ALA A 329 7.71 36.58 9.19
CA ALA A 329 7.65 38.01 9.49
C ALA A 329 8.61 38.41 10.61
N LEU A 330 8.82 37.54 11.61
CA LEU A 330 9.79 37.75 12.69
C LEU A 330 11.22 37.64 12.17
N CYS A 331 11.52 36.63 11.34
CA CYS A 331 12.83 36.51 10.69
C CYS A 331 13.18 37.78 9.90
N ARG A 332 12.29 38.21 9.00
CA ARG A 332 12.48 39.43 8.19
C ARG A 332 12.59 40.69 9.03
N ALA A 333 11.91 40.75 10.18
CA ALA A 333 12.01 41.90 11.07
C ALA A 333 13.41 42.03 11.70
N ALA A 334 14.00 40.92 12.13
CA ALA A 334 15.36 40.90 12.65
C ALA A 334 16.41 41.12 11.54
N GLU A 335 16.24 40.47 10.38
CA GLU A 335 17.14 40.59 9.23
C GLU A 335 17.26 42.01 8.69
N ARG A 336 16.17 42.81 8.72
CA ARG A 336 16.20 44.24 8.37
C ARG A 336 17.10 45.08 9.29
N LEU A 337 17.45 44.58 10.47
CA LEU A 337 18.36 45.24 11.40
C LEU A 337 19.81 44.71 11.31
N GLY A 338 20.08 43.79 10.38
CA GLY A 338 21.37 43.16 10.19
C GLY A 338 21.56 41.84 10.94
N TYR A 339 20.56 41.35 11.68
CA TYR A 339 20.66 40.08 12.40
C TYR A 339 20.44 38.88 11.47
N ARG A 340 21.16 37.79 11.70
CA ARG A 340 20.80 36.47 11.16
C ARG A 340 19.74 35.85 12.06
N ALA A 341 18.58 35.53 11.50
CA ALA A 341 17.50 34.87 12.22
C ALA A 341 17.52 33.35 12.00
N VAL A 342 17.59 32.60 13.10
CA VAL A 342 17.66 31.14 13.10
C VAL A 342 16.42 30.59 13.84
N PRO A 343 15.34 30.26 13.11
CA PRO A 343 14.14 29.70 13.72
C PRO A 343 14.30 28.20 13.98
N THR A 344 13.83 27.75 15.13
CA THR A 344 13.86 26.35 15.57
C THR A 344 12.62 26.01 16.38
N TRP A 345 12.40 24.72 16.65
CA TRP A 345 11.34 24.26 17.55
C TRP A 345 11.54 24.80 18.98
N GLY A 346 10.44 25.07 19.68
CA GLY A 346 10.43 25.49 21.07
C GLY A 346 10.33 24.31 22.04
N GLU A 347 10.06 24.61 23.31
CA GLU A 347 9.87 23.61 24.38
C GLU A 347 8.66 22.69 24.13
N ARG A 348 7.62 23.24 23.49
CA ARG A 348 6.47 22.45 23.02
C ARG A 348 6.45 22.40 21.49
N PRO A 349 5.86 21.35 20.89
CA PRO A 349 5.81 21.19 19.43
C PRO A 349 5.07 22.32 18.68
N ASP A 350 4.14 23.02 19.34
CA ASP A 350 3.39 24.16 18.78
C ASP A 350 4.09 25.51 18.90
N LEU A 351 5.25 25.55 19.56
CA LEU A 351 6.02 26.77 19.79
C LEU A 351 7.30 26.77 18.95
N LEU A 352 7.79 27.96 18.65
CA LEU A 352 9.07 28.22 18.03
C LEU A 352 9.95 29.07 18.94
N ASP A 353 11.25 28.82 18.83
CA ASP A 353 12.29 29.72 19.33
C ASP A 353 12.98 30.38 18.13
N PHE A 354 13.34 31.66 18.27
CA PHE A 354 14.12 32.39 17.28
C PHE A 354 15.45 32.80 17.90
N VAL A 355 16.55 32.23 17.39
CA VAL A 355 17.90 32.62 17.79
C VAL A 355 18.39 33.68 16.82
N LEU A 356 18.62 34.89 17.33
CA LEU A 356 19.01 36.06 16.57
C LEU A 356 20.47 36.34 16.84
N LEU A 357 21.29 36.31 15.79
CA LEU A 357 22.74 36.48 15.89
C LEU A 357 23.16 37.74 15.12
N ASP A 358 23.98 38.57 15.75
CA ASP A 358 24.66 39.66 15.06
C ASP A 358 25.89 39.08 14.31
N PRO A 359 25.91 39.08 12.97
CA PRO A 359 26.99 38.48 12.20
C PRO A 359 28.33 39.20 12.36
N GLU A 360 28.36 40.44 12.87
CA GLU A 360 29.61 41.15 13.16
C GLU A 360 30.23 40.71 14.49
N GLN A 361 29.41 40.22 15.43
CA GLN A 361 29.84 39.87 16.79
C GLN A 361 29.91 38.36 17.01
N VAL A 362 29.13 37.58 16.27
CA VAL A 362 29.17 36.11 16.30
C VAL A 362 29.89 35.61 15.05
N PRO A 363 31.05 34.93 15.19
CA PRO A 363 31.83 34.47 14.05
C PRO A 363 31.04 33.51 13.16
N ALA A 364 31.23 33.63 11.84
CA ALA A 364 30.68 32.69 10.88
C ALA A 364 31.29 31.30 11.10
N GLY A 365 30.44 30.28 11.20
CA GLY A 365 30.87 28.92 11.48
C GLY A 365 29.69 27.99 11.78
N PRO A 366 29.99 26.71 12.11
CA PRO A 366 28.98 25.75 12.54
C PRO A 366 28.34 26.22 13.84
N LEU A 367 27.02 26.02 13.95
CA LEU A 367 26.25 26.37 15.15
C LEU A 367 25.94 25.11 15.94
N THR A 368 25.94 25.22 17.26
CA THR A 368 25.45 24.16 18.15
C THR A 368 24.51 24.74 19.20
N GLY A 369 23.66 23.91 19.79
CA GLY A 369 22.68 24.37 20.78
C GLY A 369 21.60 25.27 20.19
N VAL A 370 21.32 25.15 18.88
CA VAL A 370 20.27 25.92 18.20
C VAL A 370 18.91 25.51 18.75
N TYR A 371 18.56 24.23 18.64
CA TYR A 371 17.42 23.66 19.34
C TYR A 371 17.81 23.38 20.79
N ALA A 372 17.02 23.86 21.75
CA ALA A 372 17.23 23.57 23.16
C ALA A 372 16.56 22.23 23.49
N ALA A 373 17.17 21.13 23.01
CA ALA A 373 16.55 19.82 23.09
C ALA A 373 16.33 19.37 24.55
N PRO A 374 15.20 18.70 24.84
CA PRO A 374 15.05 17.98 26.10
C PRO A 374 16.05 16.83 26.16
N VAL A 375 16.50 16.47 27.36
CA VAL A 375 17.37 15.30 27.55
C VAL A 375 16.52 14.04 27.42
N VAL A 376 16.69 13.32 26.32
CA VAL A 376 15.94 12.11 25.95
C VAL A 376 16.86 11.02 25.43
N GLU A 377 16.40 9.77 25.45
CA GLU A 377 17.09 8.65 24.80
C GLU A 377 16.76 8.59 23.31
N ALA A 378 17.75 8.29 22.47
CA ALA A 378 17.57 8.25 21.02
C ALA A 378 16.46 7.28 20.58
N ALA A 379 16.31 6.14 21.27
CA ALA A 379 15.30 5.12 20.98
C ALA A 379 13.85 5.64 21.07
N GLY A 380 13.58 6.63 21.91
CA GLY A 380 12.24 7.25 22.03
C GLY A 380 11.98 8.39 21.04
N CYS A 381 12.96 8.73 20.20
CA CYS A 381 12.91 9.88 19.31
C CYS A 381 12.65 9.52 17.85
N ALA A 382 12.35 8.26 17.54
CA ALA A 382 12.00 7.78 16.21
C ALA A 382 10.70 6.99 16.28
N GLY A 383 9.83 7.20 15.30
CA GLY A 383 8.67 6.33 15.08
C GLY A 383 9.08 4.99 14.51
N THR A 384 8.22 3.98 14.67
CA THR A 384 8.38 2.67 14.01
C THR A 384 7.46 2.64 12.80
N PRO A 385 7.99 2.64 11.56
CA PRO A 385 7.16 2.50 10.37
C PRO A 385 6.36 1.19 10.40
N ALA A 386 5.12 1.22 9.95
CA ALA A 386 4.21 0.08 9.98
C ALA A 386 4.73 -1.16 9.20
N ALA A 387 5.64 -0.96 8.24
CA ALA A 387 6.32 -2.03 7.52
C ALA A 387 7.38 -2.74 8.37
N ALA A 388 8.06 -2.03 9.28
CA ALA A 388 9.10 -2.58 10.16
C ALA A 388 8.54 -3.28 11.41
N GLY A 389 7.29 -2.99 11.79
CA GLY A 389 6.62 -3.58 12.96
C GLY A 389 6.09 -5.00 12.76
N ARG A 390 6.19 -5.59 11.57
CA ARG A 390 5.63 -6.93 11.28
C ARG A 390 6.54 -8.10 11.65
N ASP A 391 7.82 -7.84 11.93
CA ASP A 391 8.76 -8.86 12.46
C ASP A 391 8.62 -9.08 13.98
N ALA A 392 7.83 -8.24 14.67
CA ALA A 392 7.48 -8.44 16.07
C ALA A 392 6.04 -8.93 16.16
N GLY A 393 5.86 -10.22 16.48
CA GLY A 393 4.55 -10.77 16.84
C GLY A 393 3.85 -9.95 17.93
N PRO A 394 2.53 -10.09 18.10
CA PRO A 394 1.67 -9.16 18.85
C PRO A 394 1.89 -9.02 20.37
N ASP A 395 3.07 -9.37 20.92
CA ASP A 395 3.39 -9.36 22.36
C ASP A 395 4.59 -8.47 22.76
N ALA A 396 4.84 -7.34 22.07
CA ALA A 396 5.92 -6.42 22.42
C ALA A 396 5.43 -5.02 22.86
N VAL A 397 4.74 -4.95 24.01
CA VAL A 397 4.66 -3.73 24.83
C VAL A 397 5.79 -3.79 25.86
N PRO A 398 6.65 -2.76 26.03
CA PRO A 398 7.78 -2.83 26.95
C PRO A 398 7.32 -2.70 28.41
N GLN A 399 7.09 -3.83 29.08
CA GLN A 399 6.94 -3.90 30.55
C GLN A 399 8.30 -4.24 31.20
N ASN A 400 9.01 -3.22 31.66
CA ASN A 400 10.23 -3.40 32.44
C ASN A 400 9.93 -3.15 33.94
N ARG A 401 9.74 -4.22 34.74
CA ARG A 401 10.07 -4.33 36.19
C ARG A 401 9.67 -5.70 36.81
N ARG A 402 10.65 -6.62 36.90
CA ARG A 402 10.98 -7.62 37.98
C ARG A 402 9.92 -8.63 38.51
N PRO A 403 10.31 -9.72 39.23
CA PRO A 403 11.42 -10.67 39.05
C PRO A 403 10.97 -12.18 39.14
N ALA A 404 11.85 -13.09 38.72
CA ALA A 404 11.97 -14.53 39.07
C ALA A 404 10.77 -15.51 38.86
N ARG A 405 10.98 -16.45 37.93
CA ARG A 405 10.14 -17.61 37.55
C ARG A 405 9.97 -18.65 38.68
N PRO A 406 8.81 -19.33 38.73
CA PRO A 406 8.73 -20.79 38.93
C PRO A 406 8.00 -21.50 37.75
N PRO A 407 8.04 -22.85 37.67
CA PRO A 407 8.05 -23.58 36.40
C PRO A 407 6.67 -23.97 35.84
N GLU A 408 6.74 -24.45 34.59
CA GLU A 408 5.72 -24.83 33.61
C GLU A 408 4.51 -25.61 34.13
N GLY A 409 3.32 -25.21 33.64
CA GLY A 409 2.09 -25.99 33.70
C GLY A 409 0.82 -25.14 33.73
N ALA A 410 0.05 -25.17 32.63
CA ALA A 410 -1.33 -24.70 32.47
C ALA A 410 -1.56 -23.18 32.29
N ILE A 411 -1.89 -22.77 31.06
CA ILE A 411 -2.56 -21.49 30.75
C ILE A 411 -4.01 -21.81 30.34
N PRO A 412 -5.03 -21.45 31.15
CA PRO A 412 -6.40 -21.36 30.69
C PRO A 412 -6.74 -19.96 30.17
N SER A 413 -7.67 -19.96 29.22
CA SER A 413 -8.25 -18.83 28.50
C SER A 413 -8.81 -17.71 29.38
N ALA A 414 -8.67 -16.49 28.85
CA ALA A 414 -9.18 -15.19 29.29
C ALA A 414 -10.32 -15.18 30.34
N ARG A 415 -10.10 -14.43 31.42
CA ARG A 415 -11.18 -13.96 32.32
C ARG A 415 -11.25 -12.43 32.31
N THR A 416 -12.37 -11.94 31.81
CA THR A 416 -12.94 -10.63 32.09
C THR A 416 -13.31 -10.52 33.57
N ALA A 417 -13.07 -9.34 34.16
CA ALA A 417 -13.54 -9.00 35.50
C ALA A 417 -15.03 -8.56 35.43
N PRO A 418 -15.92 -9.11 36.28
CA PRO A 418 -17.32 -8.68 36.31
C PRO A 418 -17.58 -7.58 37.36
N GLU A 419 -18.42 -6.62 36.98
CA GLU A 419 -19.17 -5.74 37.87
C GLU A 419 -20.15 -6.54 38.76
N THR A 420 -20.37 -6.04 39.97
CA THR A 420 -21.12 -6.62 41.08
C THR A 420 -22.65 -6.58 40.92
N LEU A 421 -23.35 -7.68 41.26
CA LEU A 421 -24.76 -7.72 41.68
C LEU A 421 -24.90 -8.55 42.99
N PRO A 422 -25.92 -8.31 43.85
CA PRO A 422 -25.93 -8.66 45.28
C PRO A 422 -26.32 -10.13 45.58
N PRO A 423 -26.10 -10.63 46.83
CA PRO A 423 -26.25 -12.04 47.19
C PRO A 423 -27.65 -12.41 47.70
N HIS A 424 -28.05 -13.67 47.49
CA HIS A 424 -29.02 -14.42 48.31
C HIS A 424 -28.52 -15.90 48.41
N PRO A 425 -28.93 -16.69 49.42
CA PRO A 425 -28.08 -17.58 50.22
C PRO A 425 -28.44 -19.05 49.99
N ASP A 426 -27.65 -19.92 50.64
CA ASP A 426 -27.84 -21.38 50.78
C ASP A 426 -27.58 -22.19 49.48
N GLY A 427 -26.74 -23.22 49.39
CA GLY A 427 -26.03 -24.05 50.37
C GLY A 427 -26.05 -25.51 49.86
N ALA A 428 -24.87 -26.05 49.48
CA ALA A 428 -24.52 -27.48 49.23
C ALA A 428 -25.24 -28.22 48.06
N ALA A 429 -24.72 -29.23 47.34
CA ALA A 429 -23.63 -30.19 47.53
C ALA A 429 -23.13 -30.76 46.16
N ALA A 430 -21.96 -31.39 46.12
CA ALA A 430 -21.33 -32.03 44.94
C ALA A 430 -21.84 -33.46 44.62
N PRO A 431 -21.57 -34.01 43.41
CA PRO A 431 -21.47 -35.46 43.22
C PRO A 431 -20.20 -35.98 42.51
N ALA A 432 -20.02 -37.30 42.65
CA ALA A 432 -18.86 -38.20 42.54
C ALA A 432 -18.36 -38.59 41.10
N PRO A 433 -17.24 -39.34 40.93
CA PRO A 433 -16.51 -39.48 39.66
C PRO A 433 -17.02 -40.61 38.73
N ARG A 434 -16.84 -40.47 37.41
CA ARG A 434 -17.18 -41.45 36.35
C ARG A 434 -15.99 -42.34 35.94
N PRO A 435 -16.23 -43.58 35.47
CA PRO A 435 -15.20 -44.57 35.13
C PRO A 435 -14.61 -44.44 33.71
N ALA A 436 -13.45 -45.06 33.49
CA ALA A 436 -12.60 -44.99 32.29
C ALA A 436 -13.10 -45.80 31.06
N PRO A 437 -12.72 -45.41 29.82
CA PRO A 437 -13.20 -46.02 28.56
C PRO A 437 -12.37 -47.25 28.09
N PRO A 438 -12.92 -48.10 27.19
CA PRO A 438 -12.26 -49.30 26.66
C PRO A 438 -11.40 -49.06 25.40
N ALA A 439 -10.59 -50.06 25.06
CA ALA A 439 -9.50 -50.08 24.06
C ALA A 439 -9.98 -50.13 22.57
N PRO A 440 -9.11 -49.78 21.58
CA PRO A 440 -9.50 -49.42 20.22
C PRO A 440 -9.71 -50.62 19.28
N SER A 441 -10.70 -50.50 18.39
CA SER A 441 -10.97 -51.39 17.24
C SER A 441 -10.31 -50.87 15.95
N THR A 442 -9.96 -51.79 15.05
CA THR A 442 -9.32 -51.60 13.73
C THR A 442 -9.98 -50.53 12.83
N PRO A 443 -9.21 -49.80 11.99
CA PRO A 443 -9.73 -48.67 11.21
C PRO A 443 -10.59 -49.15 10.04
N SER A 444 -11.86 -48.76 10.05
CA SER A 444 -12.74 -48.77 8.88
C SER A 444 -12.40 -47.55 8.03
N THR A 445 -12.08 -47.73 6.75
CA THR A 445 -11.92 -46.63 5.78
C THR A 445 -13.23 -45.83 5.71
N PRO A 446 -13.22 -44.49 5.82
CA PRO A 446 -14.43 -43.69 5.82
C PRO A 446 -14.99 -43.58 4.39
N THR A 447 -15.98 -44.41 4.07
CA THR A 447 -16.82 -44.25 2.87
C THR A 447 -17.78 -43.06 3.07
N VAL A 448 -17.61 -41.98 2.28
CA VAL A 448 -18.53 -40.82 2.30
C VAL A 448 -19.50 -40.90 1.12
N THR A 449 -20.75 -41.26 1.38
CA THR A 449 -21.80 -41.33 0.34
C THR A 449 -22.47 -39.96 0.18
N ALA A 450 -22.08 -39.18 -0.83
CA ALA A 450 -22.93 -38.09 -1.30
C ALA A 450 -24.07 -38.69 -2.14
N THR A 451 -25.31 -38.29 -1.87
CA THR A 451 -26.48 -38.69 -2.66
C THR A 451 -26.93 -37.47 -3.46
N ARG A 452 -27.19 -37.65 -4.75
CA ARG A 452 -27.73 -36.58 -5.61
C ARG A 452 -29.02 -36.03 -4.97
N PRO A 453 -29.22 -34.71 -4.93
CA PRO A 453 -30.36 -34.12 -4.24
C PRO A 453 -31.68 -34.66 -4.81
N ASP A 454 -32.47 -35.27 -3.95
CA ASP A 454 -33.90 -35.50 -4.17
C ASP A 454 -34.56 -34.13 -4.45
N THR A 455 -35.56 -34.12 -5.33
CA THR A 455 -36.20 -32.94 -5.97
C THR A 455 -36.92 -31.95 -5.02
N ARG A 456 -36.65 -32.02 -3.72
CA ARG A 456 -37.17 -31.09 -2.70
C ARG A 456 -36.20 -29.93 -2.51
N PRO A 457 -36.69 -28.71 -2.23
CA PRO A 457 -35.84 -27.57 -1.92
C PRO A 457 -35.01 -27.88 -0.67
N ARG A 458 -33.74 -28.25 -0.86
CA ARG A 458 -32.80 -28.49 0.23
C ARG A 458 -32.01 -27.23 0.50
N THR A 459 -32.10 -26.82 1.74
CA THR A 459 -31.24 -25.84 2.39
C THR A 459 -29.80 -26.33 2.44
N GLY A 460 -28.86 -25.39 2.53
CA GLY A 460 -27.43 -25.67 2.43
C GLY A 460 -26.85 -25.50 1.01
N ILE A 461 -27.68 -25.41 -0.03
CA ILE A 461 -27.25 -25.04 -1.38
C ILE A 461 -27.57 -23.57 -1.63
N TRP A 462 -26.54 -22.78 -1.91
CA TRP A 462 -26.68 -21.36 -2.28
C TRP A 462 -26.35 -21.19 -3.76
N ALA A 463 -27.38 -21.20 -4.60
CA ALA A 463 -27.31 -21.10 -6.06
C ALA A 463 -28.51 -20.32 -6.61
N CYS A 464 -28.43 -19.84 -7.86
CA CYS A 464 -29.55 -19.23 -8.58
C CYS A 464 -30.05 -20.14 -9.72
N ALA A 465 -31.21 -19.81 -10.30
CA ALA A 465 -31.64 -20.43 -11.55
C ALA A 465 -30.65 -20.07 -12.66
N GLY A 466 -30.15 -21.07 -13.41
CA GLY A 466 -29.11 -20.86 -14.42
C GLY A 466 -27.66 -21.02 -13.93
N ALA A 467 -27.44 -21.62 -12.75
CA ALA A 467 -26.11 -21.97 -12.25
C ALA A 467 -25.28 -22.85 -13.21
N ASP A 468 -25.94 -23.54 -14.15
CA ASP A 468 -25.31 -24.46 -15.12
C ASP A 468 -25.07 -23.85 -16.51
N ALA A 469 -25.31 -22.54 -16.69
CA ALA A 469 -25.06 -21.88 -17.97
C ALA A 469 -23.59 -22.07 -18.41
N PRO A 470 -23.33 -22.47 -19.67
CA PRO A 470 -21.96 -22.55 -20.17
C PRO A 470 -21.30 -21.16 -20.13
N PRO A 471 -20.02 -21.05 -19.69
CA PRO A 471 -19.30 -19.79 -19.79
C PRO A 471 -19.21 -19.36 -21.26
N ALA A 472 -19.03 -18.05 -21.49
CA ALA A 472 -18.83 -17.54 -22.85
C ALA A 472 -17.61 -18.22 -23.50
N GLU A 473 -17.79 -18.70 -24.73
CA GLU A 473 -16.69 -19.30 -25.51
C GLU A 473 -15.78 -18.20 -26.06
N GLY A 474 -14.48 -18.29 -25.78
CA GLY A 474 -13.46 -17.39 -26.32
C GLY A 474 -12.41 -16.99 -25.29
N ASP A 475 -11.18 -16.72 -25.75
CA ASP A 475 -10.15 -16.15 -24.89
C ASP A 475 -10.43 -14.66 -24.58
N VAL A 476 -9.91 -14.16 -23.46
CA VAL A 476 -10.18 -12.81 -22.96
C VAL A 476 -9.73 -11.72 -23.95
N ALA A 477 -8.62 -11.92 -24.67
CA ALA A 477 -8.14 -10.96 -25.66
C ALA A 477 -9.10 -10.86 -26.84
N SER A 478 -9.59 -11.99 -27.34
CA SER A 478 -10.58 -12.06 -28.43
C SER A 478 -11.92 -11.41 -28.03
N LEU A 479 -12.39 -11.64 -26.80
CA LEU A 479 -13.60 -11.01 -26.28
C LEU A 479 -13.44 -9.49 -26.16
N PHE A 480 -12.28 -9.02 -25.69
CA PHE A 480 -11.97 -7.59 -25.63
C PHE A 480 -11.88 -6.97 -27.04
N ALA A 481 -11.21 -7.61 -27.99
CA ALA A 481 -11.10 -7.13 -29.36
C ALA A 481 -12.48 -7.03 -30.05
N ALA A 482 -13.35 -8.02 -29.84
CA ALA A 482 -14.74 -7.97 -30.31
C ALA A 482 -15.50 -6.78 -29.70
N GLN A 483 -15.22 -6.46 -28.43
CA GLN A 483 -15.80 -5.31 -27.75
C GLN A 483 -15.31 -3.98 -28.33
N VAL A 484 -14.01 -3.84 -28.58
CA VAL A 484 -13.41 -2.64 -29.18
C VAL A 484 -13.99 -2.42 -30.58
N ALA A 485 -14.13 -3.48 -31.38
CA ALA A 485 -14.73 -3.41 -32.72
C ALA A 485 -16.21 -2.96 -32.68
N ARG A 486 -16.95 -3.36 -31.64
CA ARG A 486 -18.36 -3.00 -31.45
C ARG A 486 -18.56 -1.53 -31.08
N ALA A 487 -17.73 -1.00 -30.18
CA ALA A 487 -17.91 0.33 -29.61
C ALA A 487 -16.58 1.04 -29.29
N PRO A 488 -15.78 1.42 -30.31
CA PRO A 488 -14.42 1.92 -30.11
C PRO A 488 -14.38 3.25 -29.34
N GLY A 489 -15.32 4.16 -29.60
CA GLY A 489 -15.40 5.46 -28.93
C GLY A 489 -16.17 5.45 -27.59
N ALA A 490 -16.57 4.28 -27.10
CA ALA A 490 -17.19 4.20 -25.77
C ALA A 490 -16.14 4.40 -24.68
N VAL A 491 -16.50 5.08 -23.60
CA VAL A 491 -15.58 5.35 -22.48
C VAL A 491 -15.38 4.07 -21.67
N ALA A 492 -14.15 3.56 -21.64
CA ALA A 492 -13.78 2.39 -20.84
C ALA A 492 -13.43 2.80 -19.40
N LEU A 493 -12.52 3.75 -19.24
CA LEU A 493 -12.07 4.31 -17.96
C LEU A 493 -12.04 5.85 -18.01
N PRO A 494 -11.93 6.57 -16.88
CA PRO A 494 -11.74 8.01 -16.90
C PRO A 494 -10.52 8.40 -17.74
N GLY A 495 -10.75 9.11 -18.85
CA GLY A 495 -9.71 9.56 -19.76
C GLY A 495 -9.27 8.57 -20.85
N LEU A 496 -9.88 7.37 -20.91
CA LEU A 496 -9.60 6.35 -21.94
C LEU A 496 -10.89 5.81 -22.54
N ASP A 497 -11.02 5.87 -23.86
CA ASP A 497 -12.02 5.08 -24.59
C ASP A 497 -11.47 3.69 -24.94
N TYR A 498 -12.33 2.82 -25.46
CA TYR A 498 -11.96 1.45 -25.82
C TYR A 498 -10.87 1.40 -26.91
N ALA A 499 -10.91 2.29 -27.90
CA ALA A 499 -9.91 2.34 -28.97
C ALA A 499 -8.53 2.76 -28.47
N GLU A 500 -8.47 3.80 -27.62
CA GLU A 500 -7.23 4.28 -27.00
C GLU A 500 -6.65 3.23 -26.06
N LEU A 501 -7.50 2.56 -25.27
CA LEU A 501 -7.09 1.46 -24.38
C LEU A 501 -6.52 0.28 -25.17
N ASP A 502 -7.15 -0.08 -26.29
CA ASP A 502 -6.70 -1.16 -27.16
C ASP A 502 -5.36 -0.84 -27.83
N ALA A 503 -5.23 0.36 -28.41
CA ALA A 503 -4.00 0.81 -29.04
C ALA A 503 -2.82 0.87 -28.07
N ARG A 504 -3.03 1.40 -26.85
CA ARG A 504 -1.98 1.45 -25.82
C ARG A 504 -1.58 0.06 -25.32
N SER A 505 -2.56 -0.83 -25.13
CA SER A 505 -2.27 -2.19 -24.70
C SER A 505 -1.60 -3.03 -25.79
N ASP A 506 -1.88 -2.80 -27.07
CA ASP A 506 -1.13 -3.40 -28.19
C ASP A 506 0.34 -2.98 -28.17
N LEU A 507 0.61 -1.68 -28.06
CA LEU A 507 1.97 -1.15 -28.03
C LEU A 507 2.78 -1.73 -26.86
N LEU A 508 2.18 -1.77 -25.67
CA LEU A 508 2.82 -2.37 -24.51
C LEU A 508 2.98 -3.88 -24.68
N ALA A 509 2.03 -4.58 -25.28
CA ALA A 509 2.14 -6.02 -25.52
C ALA A 509 3.32 -6.36 -26.44
N HIS A 510 3.55 -5.58 -27.50
CA HIS A 510 4.75 -5.73 -28.35
C HIS A 510 6.05 -5.53 -27.57
N ALA A 511 6.12 -4.52 -26.70
CA ALA A 511 7.28 -4.32 -25.83
C ALA A 511 7.49 -5.51 -24.86
N LEU A 512 6.40 -6.08 -24.32
CA LEU A 512 6.46 -7.25 -23.45
C LEU A 512 6.95 -8.49 -24.21
N LEU A 513 6.49 -8.70 -25.45
CA LEU A 513 6.94 -9.80 -26.33
C LEU A 513 8.44 -9.73 -26.61
N GLU A 514 8.99 -8.52 -26.86
CA GLU A 514 10.43 -8.30 -27.02
C GLU A 514 11.24 -8.73 -25.79
N HIS A 515 10.65 -8.60 -24.60
CA HIS A 515 11.21 -9.02 -23.32
C HIS A 515 10.85 -10.43 -22.89
N ARG A 516 10.41 -11.27 -23.84
CA ARG A 516 10.08 -12.69 -23.66
C ARG A 516 8.83 -12.98 -22.84
N ALA A 517 7.94 -12.00 -22.66
CA ALA A 517 6.60 -12.30 -22.16
C ALA A 517 5.83 -13.10 -23.22
N GLY A 518 5.17 -14.18 -22.82
CA GLY A 518 4.35 -15.03 -23.68
C GLY A 518 3.82 -16.26 -22.96
N PRO A 519 3.16 -17.19 -23.67
CA PRO A 519 2.55 -18.37 -23.03
C PRO A 519 3.57 -19.21 -22.25
N GLY A 520 3.23 -19.52 -20.99
CA GLY A 520 4.09 -20.22 -20.05
C GLY A 520 5.08 -19.35 -19.27
N THR A 521 4.98 -18.02 -19.40
CA THR A 521 5.70 -17.05 -18.56
C THR A 521 4.71 -16.20 -17.77
N CYS A 522 5.20 -15.43 -16.79
CA CYS A 522 4.39 -14.43 -16.10
C CYS A 522 5.03 -13.03 -16.13
N VAL A 523 4.17 -12.01 -16.06
CA VAL A 523 4.54 -10.60 -15.98
C VAL A 523 4.03 -10.06 -14.65
N LEU A 524 4.96 -9.65 -13.80
CA LEU A 524 4.66 -9.01 -12.52
C LEU A 524 4.28 -7.55 -12.77
N THR A 525 3.14 -7.11 -12.25
CA THR A 525 2.69 -5.72 -12.33
C THR A 525 2.57 -5.12 -10.94
N ALA A 526 3.24 -3.99 -10.74
CA ALA A 526 3.09 -3.15 -9.56
C ALA A 526 2.90 -1.71 -10.03
N LEU A 527 1.66 -1.41 -10.43
CA LEU A 527 1.22 -0.12 -10.95
C LEU A 527 0.08 0.44 -10.11
N SER A 528 0.31 1.56 -9.43
CA SER A 528 -0.70 2.24 -8.62
C SER A 528 -1.70 3.07 -9.43
N SER A 529 -1.38 3.36 -10.70
CA SER A 529 -2.28 4.07 -11.62
C SER A 529 -3.38 3.14 -12.14
N PRO A 530 -4.68 3.44 -11.94
CA PRO A 530 -5.77 2.59 -12.43
C PRO A 530 -5.83 2.48 -13.96
N ALA A 531 -5.63 3.60 -14.66
CA ALA A 531 -5.59 3.63 -16.11
C ALA A 531 -4.37 2.88 -16.66
N GLY A 532 -3.26 3.00 -15.93
CA GLY A 532 -2.04 2.29 -16.26
C GLY A 532 -2.18 0.79 -16.11
N PHE A 533 -2.55 0.34 -14.91
CA PHE A 533 -2.81 -1.07 -14.66
C PHE A 533 -3.80 -1.70 -15.66
N ALA A 534 -4.83 -0.97 -16.12
CA ALA A 534 -5.74 -1.46 -17.15
C ALA A 534 -5.05 -1.73 -18.50
N VAL A 535 -4.16 -0.84 -18.93
CA VAL A 535 -3.34 -1.01 -20.15
C VAL A 535 -2.40 -2.20 -19.97
N ALA A 536 -1.69 -2.27 -18.85
CA ALA A 536 -0.80 -3.38 -18.50
C ALA A 536 -1.50 -4.74 -18.47
N ALA A 537 -2.63 -4.84 -17.77
CA ALA A 537 -3.39 -6.09 -17.64
C ALA A 537 -3.78 -6.62 -19.02
N LEU A 538 -4.34 -5.78 -19.88
CA LEU A 538 -4.70 -6.16 -21.25
C LEU A 538 -3.48 -6.51 -22.11
N ALA A 539 -2.38 -5.76 -21.98
CA ALA A 539 -1.15 -6.03 -22.72
C ALA A 539 -0.58 -7.43 -22.38
N VAL A 540 -0.55 -7.76 -21.09
CA VAL A 540 -0.12 -9.08 -20.61
C VAL A 540 -1.05 -10.18 -21.15
N VAL A 541 -2.38 -10.00 -21.04
CA VAL A 541 -3.36 -10.95 -21.60
C VAL A 541 -3.15 -11.16 -23.10
N LYS A 542 -2.89 -10.10 -23.88
CA LYS A 542 -2.64 -10.19 -25.33
C LYS A 542 -1.38 -11.00 -25.67
N THR A 543 -0.32 -10.88 -24.86
CA THR A 543 0.91 -11.69 -25.02
C THR A 543 0.67 -13.18 -24.75
N GLY A 544 -0.36 -13.51 -23.95
CA GLY A 544 -0.62 -14.86 -23.45
C GLY A 544 0.21 -15.25 -22.22
N ALA A 545 0.99 -14.32 -21.65
CA ALA A 545 1.61 -14.50 -20.35
C ALA A 545 0.58 -14.38 -19.21
N ALA A 546 0.90 -14.97 -18.06
CA ALA A 546 0.09 -14.81 -16.86
C ALA A 546 0.36 -13.46 -16.18
N LEU A 547 -0.69 -12.73 -15.84
CA LEU A 547 -0.61 -11.49 -15.07
C LEU A 547 -0.36 -11.81 -13.59
N LEU A 548 0.62 -11.15 -12.97
CA LEU A 548 0.92 -11.29 -11.55
C LEU A 548 0.86 -9.91 -10.88
N PRO A 549 -0.32 -9.45 -10.45
CA PRO A 549 -0.46 -8.16 -9.78
C PRO A 549 0.03 -8.27 -8.33
N VAL A 550 0.89 -7.35 -7.91
CA VAL A 550 1.48 -7.37 -6.57
C VAL A 550 1.44 -5.98 -5.94
N ASP A 551 1.16 -5.94 -4.64
CA ASP A 551 1.51 -4.80 -3.79
C ASP A 551 3.00 -4.95 -3.42
N PRO A 552 3.85 -3.96 -3.74
CA PRO A 552 5.28 -4.02 -3.44
C PRO A 552 5.60 -4.06 -1.94
N ALA A 553 4.61 -3.86 -1.06
CA ALA A 553 4.76 -4.05 0.39
C ALA A 553 4.60 -5.52 0.84
N LEU A 554 4.18 -6.44 -0.05
CA LEU A 554 4.05 -7.87 0.26
C LEU A 554 5.38 -8.61 0.06
N ASP A 555 5.64 -9.62 0.89
CA ASP A 555 6.76 -10.52 0.69
C ASP A 555 6.48 -11.45 -0.50
N LEU A 556 7.42 -11.48 -1.44
CA LEU A 556 7.32 -12.25 -2.69
C LEU A 556 8.27 -13.45 -2.70
N ALA A 557 8.81 -13.87 -1.55
CA ALA A 557 9.74 -14.99 -1.45
C ALA A 557 9.24 -16.29 -2.12
N GLU A 558 7.93 -16.50 -2.14
CA GLU A 558 7.27 -17.68 -2.74
C GLU A 558 6.56 -17.39 -4.07
N ALA A 559 6.70 -16.17 -4.62
CA ALA A 559 6.08 -15.80 -5.88
C ALA A 559 6.80 -16.45 -7.07
N PRO A 560 6.08 -16.82 -8.14
CA PRO A 560 6.69 -17.40 -9.34
C PRO A 560 7.62 -16.40 -10.01
N HIS A 561 8.73 -16.88 -10.58
CA HIS A 561 9.75 -16.04 -11.22
C HIS A 561 9.21 -15.35 -12.49
N PRO A 562 9.00 -14.02 -12.47
CA PRO A 562 8.50 -13.30 -13.64
C PRO A 562 9.54 -13.20 -14.75
N ALA A 563 9.08 -13.20 -16.00
CA ALA A 563 9.90 -12.85 -17.15
C ALA A 563 10.09 -11.32 -17.25
N VAL A 564 9.08 -10.56 -16.82
CA VAL A 564 9.07 -9.09 -16.84
C VAL A 564 8.48 -8.54 -15.55
N LEU A 565 9.09 -7.51 -14.98
CA LEU A 565 8.54 -6.68 -13.92
C LEU A 565 8.15 -5.33 -14.53
N LEU A 566 6.86 -5.02 -14.51
CA LEU A 566 6.30 -3.76 -14.96
C LEU A 566 5.89 -2.92 -13.74
N LEU A 567 6.65 -1.85 -13.49
CA LEU A 567 6.68 -1.15 -12.21
C LEU A 567 6.41 0.35 -12.39
N ASP A 568 5.74 0.95 -11.42
CA ASP A 568 5.80 2.41 -11.23
C ASP A 568 7.05 2.81 -10.43
N GLU A 569 7.30 4.11 -10.28
CA GLU A 569 8.51 4.62 -9.63
C GLU A 569 8.61 4.22 -8.16
N THR A 570 7.47 4.01 -7.49
CA THR A 570 7.45 3.62 -6.08
C THR A 570 7.75 2.13 -5.95
N ALA A 571 7.11 1.30 -6.78
CA ALA A 571 7.35 -0.13 -6.81
C ALA A 571 8.78 -0.49 -7.26
N ASP A 572 9.39 0.29 -8.17
CA ASP A 572 10.78 0.09 -8.59
C ASP A 572 11.77 0.25 -7.42
N LEU A 573 11.48 1.12 -6.47
CA LEU A 573 12.30 1.33 -5.28
C LEU A 573 12.11 0.24 -4.22
N LEU A 574 10.90 -0.32 -4.13
CA LEU A 574 10.52 -1.27 -3.09
C LEU A 574 10.85 -2.72 -3.48
N LEU A 575 10.71 -3.07 -4.76
CA LEU A 575 10.87 -4.45 -5.22
C LEU A 575 12.31 -4.77 -5.60
N PRO A 576 12.92 -5.83 -5.03
CA PRO A 576 14.29 -6.24 -5.36
C PRO A 576 14.42 -6.67 -6.82
N ALA A 577 15.64 -6.65 -7.33
CA ALA A 577 15.92 -7.18 -8.67
C ALA A 577 15.70 -8.70 -8.70
N VAL A 578 14.97 -9.18 -9.72
CA VAL A 578 14.77 -10.61 -9.96
C VAL A 578 15.73 -11.06 -11.07
N PRO A 579 16.66 -12.01 -10.80
CA PRO A 579 17.60 -12.49 -11.80
C PRO A 579 16.87 -13.04 -13.04
N GLY A 580 17.28 -12.58 -14.23
CA GLY A 580 16.72 -13.04 -15.51
C GLY A 580 15.43 -12.35 -15.94
N ALA A 581 14.80 -11.54 -15.08
CA ALA A 581 13.60 -10.79 -15.41
C ALA A 581 13.94 -9.40 -15.98
N ALA A 582 13.27 -8.99 -17.06
CA ALA A 582 13.37 -7.63 -17.57
C ALA A 582 12.62 -6.67 -16.64
N ARG A 583 13.21 -5.52 -16.29
CA ARG A 583 12.54 -4.49 -15.48
C ARG A 583 12.15 -3.31 -16.35
N LEU A 584 10.86 -3.02 -16.40
CA LEU A 584 10.26 -1.90 -17.13
C LEU A 584 9.62 -0.94 -16.13
N VAL A 585 10.19 0.26 -16.02
CA VAL A 585 9.73 1.29 -15.07
C VAL A 585 9.05 2.41 -15.83
N ARG A 586 7.83 2.75 -15.41
CA ARG A 586 6.91 3.74 -15.99
C ARG A 586 6.32 3.35 -17.35
N GLU A 587 5.02 3.58 -17.46
CA GLU A 587 4.14 3.13 -18.53
C GLU A 587 4.00 4.13 -19.71
N GLU A 588 5.11 4.71 -20.11
CA GLU A 588 5.25 5.39 -21.41
C GLU A 588 6.25 4.64 -22.30
N SER A 589 6.34 3.32 -22.13
CA SER A 589 7.12 2.43 -23.00
C SER A 589 6.41 2.21 -24.33
N ALA A 590 6.20 3.30 -25.06
CA ALA A 590 6.29 3.29 -26.51
C ALA A 590 7.37 4.33 -26.87
N GLY A 591 8.61 3.87 -27.05
CA GLY A 591 9.48 4.55 -28.02
C GLY A 591 8.71 4.64 -29.36
N PRO A 592 8.96 5.67 -30.18
CA PRO A 592 7.96 6.24 -31.10
C PRO A 592 7.52 5.26 -32.19
N LEU A 593 6.54 4.41 -31.88
CA LEU A 593 5.59 3.93 -32.87
C LEU A 593 4.58 5.06 -33.06
N PRO A 594 4.27 5.44 -34.31
CA PRO A 594 3.36 6.54 -34.57
C PRO A 594 2.02 6.28 -33.85
N PRO A 595 1.44 7.26 -33.14
CA PRO A 595 0.14 7.08 -32.46
C PRO A 595 -1.03 6.83 -33.44
N ALA A 596 -0.76 6.84 -34.74
CA ALA A 596 -1.72 6.58 -35.79
C ALA A 596 -1.46 5.20 -36.41
N GLY A 597 -2.06 4.18 -35.82
CA GLY A 597 -2.20 2.84 -36.39
C GLY A 597 -2.76 1.85 -35.36
N HIS A 598 -3.05 0.65 -35.82
CA HIS A 598 -3.63 -0.45 -35.05
C HIS A 598 -2.70 -1.66 -35.23
N TRP A 599 -2.12 -2.16 -34.15
CA TRP A 599 -1.06 -3.19 -34.16
C TRP A 599 -1.48 -4.41 -33.32
N PRO A 600 -2.55 -5.11 -33.73
CA PRO A 600 -3.11 -6.18 -32.95
C PRO A 600 -2.09 -7.30 -32.82
N VAL A 601 -1.90 -7.81 -31.60
CA VAL A 601 -1.05 -8.98 -31.36
C VAL A 601 -1.71 -10.21 -31.99
N THR A 602 -0.98 -10.90 -32.85
CA THR A 602 -1.42 -12.14 -33.51
C THR A 602 -0.63 -13.34 -33.00
N ASP A 603 -1.07 -14.55 -33.32
CA ASP A 603 -0.32 -15.77 -33.00
C ASP A 603 1.09 -15.82 -33.62
N ALA A 604 1.32 -15.07 -34.71
CA ALA A 604 2.64 -14.97 -35.33
C ALA A 604 3.64 -14.14 -34.48
N ASP A 605 3.13 -13.26 -33.62
CA ASP A 605 3.93 -12.40 -32.75
C ASP A 605 4.29 -13.11 -31.43
N ARG A 606 3.59 -14.20 -31.09
CA ARG A 606 3.76 -14.94 -29.83
C ARG A 606 4.90 -15.95 -29.92
N LEU A 607 5.64 -16.10 -28.82
CA LEU A 607 6.74 -17.07 -28.70
C LEU A 607 6.28 -18.53 -28.73
N ARG A 608 5.04 -18.77 -28.32
CA ARG A 608 4.38 -20.08 -28.24
C ARG A 608 2.89 -19.89 -28.56
N PRO A 609 2.21 -20.91 -29.09
CA PRO A 609 0.76 -20.86 -29.23
C PRO A 609 0.09 -20.77 -27.85
N PRO A 610 -1.04 -20.04 -27.73
CA PRO A 610 -1.80 -19.99 -26.49
C PRO A 610 -2.31 -21.39 -26.11
N CYS A 611 -2.19 -21.73 -24.83
CA CYS A 611 -2.75 -22.96 -24.29
C CYS A 611 -4.03 -22.62 -23.50
N PRO A 612 -5.19 -23.21 -23.81
CA PRO A 612 -6.44 -22.90 -23.10
C PRO A 612 -6.40 -23.16 -21.58
N SER A 613 -5.53 -24.06 -21.13
CA SER A 613 -5.33 -24.37 -19.71
C SER A 613 -4.26 -23.51 -19.02
N ALA A 614 -3.61 -22.59 -19.74
CA ALA A 614 -2.62 -21.71 -19.12
C ALA A 614 -3.27 -20.71 -18.15
N PRO A 615 -2.57 -20.34 -17.05
CA PRO A 615 -3.03 -19.29 -16.16
C PRO A 615 -3.18 -17.97 -16.91
N LEU A 616 -4.31 -17.30 -16.70
CA LEU A 616 -4.47 -15.89 -17.06
C LEU A 616 -3.84 -14.99 -16.00
N LEU A 617 -4.00 -15.38 -14.73
CA LEU A 617 -3.63 -14.60 -13.57
C LEU A 617 -3.01 -15.51 -12.51
N LEU A 618 -1.97 -15.03 -11.85
CA LEU A 618 -1.34 -15.64 -10.70
C LEU A 618 -1.55 -14.72 -9.51
N VAL A 619 -2.10 -15.25 -8.41
CA VAL A 619 -2.43 -14.48 -7.21
C VAL A 619 -1.66 -15.05 -6.02
N PRO A 620 -0.70 -14.32 -5.45
CA PRO A 620 -0.01 -14.76 -4.24
C PRO A 620 -1.01 -14.89 -3.07
N GLY A 621 -0.97 -16.02 -2.35
CA GLY A 621 -1.83 -16.31 -1.20
C GLY A 621 -1.04 -16.98 -0.06
N GLU A 622 -1.68 -17.13 1.10
CA GLU A 622 -1.05 -17.72 2.30
C GLU A 622 -0.65 -19.20 2.11
N ASP A 623 -1.41 -19.94 1.29
CA ASP A 623 -1.19 -21.37 1.03
C ASP A 623 -0.41 -21.62 -0.28
N GLY A 624 0.08 -20.55 -0.93
CA GLY A 624 0.81 -20.60 -2.19
C GLY A 624 0.21 -19.67 -3.26
N THR A 625 0.82 -19.67 -4.45
CA THR A 625 0.35 -18.85 -5.57
C THR A 625 -0.83 -19.51 -6.28
N VAL A 626 -2.00 -18.88 -6.30
CA VAL A 626 -3.21 -19.39 -6.95
C VAL A 626 -3.18 -19.11 -8.45
N SER A 627 -3.48 -20.13 -9.26
CA SER A 627 -3.60 -20.08 -10.72
C SER A 627 -5.05 -19.87 -11.12
N VAL A 628 -5.37 -18.76 -11.79
CA VAL A 628 -6.73 -18.44 -12.25
C VAL A 628 -6.78 -18.45 -13.78
N GLY A 629 -7.73 -19.22 -14.33
CA GLY A 629 -7.95 -19.36 -15.77
C GLY A 629 -8.86 -18.29 -16.37
N GLY A 630 -8.85 -18.17 -17.70
CA GLY A 630 -9.70 -17.23 -18.44
C GLY A 630 -11.22 -17.49 -18.29
N GLU A 631 -11.60 -18.72 -17.96
CA GLU A 631 -12.97 -19.10 -17.63
C GLU A 631 -13.59 -18.26 -16.49
N ALA A 632 -12.78 -17.85 -15.51
CA ALA A 632 -13.25 -17.02 -14.40
C ALA A 632 -13.66 -15.61 -14.88
N VAL A 633 -12.92 -15.04 -15.84
CA VAL A 633 -13.24 -13.75 -16.45
C VAL A 633 -14.49 -13.86 -17.33
N ALA A 634 -14.59 -14.91 -18.15
CA ALA A 634 -15.74 -15.17 -19.01
C ALA A 634 -17.03 -15.41 -18.20
N ALA A 635 -16.93 -16.05 -17.04
CA ALA A 635 -18.05 -16.25 -16.14
C ALA A 635 -18.52 -14.96 -15.46
N ALA A 636 -17.59 -14.17 -14.94
CA ALA A 636 -17.90 -12.88 -14.34
C ALA A 636 -18.47 -11.89 -15.38
N ALA A 637 -18.06 -12.01 -16.64
CA ALA A 637 -18.61 -11.23 -17.76
C ALA A 637 -20.10 -11.53 -18.01
N GLY A 638 -20.54 -12.78 -17.83
CA GLY A 638 -21.94 -13.18 -17.99
C GLY A 638 -22.93 -12.47 -17.04
N ALA A 639 -22.43 -11.93 -15.92
CA ALA A 639 -23.21 -11.18 -14.94
C ALA A 639 -23.27 -9.66 -15.21
N ALA A 640 -22.54 -9.12 -16.20
CA ALA A 640 -22.22 -7.69 -16.23
C ALA A 640 -22.37 -7.00 -17.60
N PRO A 641 -23.53 -6.38 -17.93
CA PRO A 641 -23.59 -5.35 -18.96
C PRO A 641 -24.01 -3.99 -18.37
N VAL A 642 -23.46 -3.61 -17.21
CA VAL A 642 -23.80 -2.34 -16.54
C VAL A 642 -22.56 -1.55 -16.13
N ASP A 643 -22.70 -0.23 -16.02
CA ASP A 643 -21.65 0.64 -15.49
C ASP A 643 -21.19 0.13 -14.12
N THR A 644 -19.88 0.09 -13.97
CA THR A 644 -19.22 -0.68 -12.91
C THR A 644 -18.30 0.23 -12.12
N ALA A 645 -18.21 0.02 -10.81
CA ALA A 645 -17.31 0.72 -9.92
C ALA A 645 -16.14 -0.18 -9.52
N TRP A 646 -14.93 0.31 -9.67
CA TRP A 646 -13.72 -0.41 -9.32
C TRP A 646 -13.06 0.22 -8.08
N LEU A 647 -13.18 -0.44 -6.92
CA LEU A 647 -12.80 0.11 -5.62
C LEU A 647 -11.35 -0.21 -5.22
N VAL A 648 -10.38 0.06 -6.09
CA VAL A 648 -8.96 -0.28 -5.82
C VAL A 648 -8.19 0.80 -5.06
N ARG A 649 -7.45 0.42 -4.02
CA ARG A 649 -6.55 1.29 -3.25
C ARG A 649 -5.10 0.93 -3.55
N GLY A 650 -4.28 1.92 -3.92
CA GLY A 650 -2.87 1.67 -4.19
C GLY A 650 -2.69 0.73 -5.38
N TYR A 651 -2.04 -0.42 -5.14
CA TYR A 651 -1.78 -1.43 -6.16
C TYR A 651 -2.97 -2.41 -6.27
N PRO A 652 -3.53 -2.62 -7.46
CA PRO A 652 -4.58 -3.61 -7.66
C PRO A 652 -4.09 -5.02 -7.32
N ASP A 653 -4.92 -5.79 -6.61
CA ASP A 653 -4.70 -7.21 -6.34
C ASP A 653 -5.30 -8.10 -7.44
N GLY A 654 -5.18 -9.42 -7.29
CA GLY A 654 -5.73 -10.39 -8.23
C GLY A 654 -7.24 -10.24 -8.42
N ASP A 655 -7.98 -10.00 -7.34
CA ASP A 655 -9.43 -9.86 -7.39
C ASP A 655 -9.89 -8.61 -8.12
N ALA A 656 -9.18 -7.51 -7.92
CA ALA A 656 -9.36 -6.29 -8.67
C ALA A 656 -9.07 -6.49 -10.16
N ALA A 657 -8.05 -7.27 -10.50
CA ALA A 657 -7.66 -7.55 -11.89
C ALA A 657 -8.73 -8.37 -12.64
N ILE A 658 -9.24 -9.45 -12.04
CA ILE A 658 -10.32 -10.27 -12.62
C ILE A 658 -11.54 -9.41 -12.89
N GLY A 659 -11.97 -8.65 -11.87
CA GLY A 659 -13.13 -7.77 -11.99
C GLY A 659 -12.98 -6.77 -13.14
N LEU A 660 -11.82 -6.12 -13.23
CA LEU A 660 -11.53 -5.15 -14.29
C LEU A 660 -11.63 -5.80 -15.68
N LEU A 661 -10.95 -6.93 -15.89
CA LEU A 661 -10.95 -7.63 -17.17
C LEU A 661 -12.38 -8.04 -17.57
N SER A 662 -13.17 -8.55 -16.64
CA SER A 662 -14.58 -8.90 -16.87
C SER A 662 -15.44 -7.71 -17.29
N ALA A 663 -15.27 -6.55 -16.64
CA ALA A 663 -16.00 -5.34 -17.03
C ALA A 663 -15.59 -4.86 -18.43
N LEU A 664 -14.29 -4.93 -18.75
CA LEU A 664 -13.76 -4.47 -20.02
C LEU A 664 -14.25 -5.33 -21.19
N VAL A 665 -14.23 -6.66 -21.09
CA VAL A 665 -14.73 -7.54 -22.17
C VAL A 665 -16.24 -7.37 -22.44
N CYS A 666 -17.02 -6.91 -21.45
CA CYS A 666 -18.45 -6.67 -21.62
C CYS A 666 -18.79 -5.31 -22.25
N GLY A 667 -17.82 -4.42 -22.38
CA GLY A 667 -18.09 -3.05 -22.82
C GLY A 667 -18.57 -2.11 -21.73
N ALA A 668 -18.41 -2.48 -20.46
CA ALA A 668 -18.87 -1.67 -19.34
C ALA A 668 -17.98 -0.45 -19.14
N ARG A 669 -18.59 0.67 -18.76
CA ARG A 669 -17.83 1.82 -18.27
C ARG A 669 -17.36 1.56 -16.84
N VAL A 670 -16.05 1.60 -16.63
CA VAL A 670 -15.44 1.42 -15.31
C VAL A 670 -15.22 2.79 -14.67
N HIS A 671 -15.88 3.01 -13.54
CA HIS A 671 -15.73 4.17 -12.69
C HIS A 671 -14.71 3.88 -11.59
N VAL A 672 -13.67 4.69 -11.53
CA VAL A 672 -12.71 4.66 -10.42
C VAL A 672 -13.02 5.82 -9.50
N PRO A 673 -13.22 5.60 -8.19
CA PRO A 673 -13.41 6.70 -7.25
C PRO A 673 -12.15 7.56 -7.20
N ASP A 674 -12.33 8.86 -7.06
CA ASP A 674 -11.22 9.74 -6.69
C ASP A 674 -10.82 9.49 -5.22
N GLY A 675 -9.70 10.08 -4.79
CA GLY A 675 -9.23 9.97 -3.41
C GLY A 675 -10.15 10.59 -2.36
N SER A 676 -11.27 11.22 -2.77
CA SER A 676 -12.22 11.88 -1.88
C SER A 676 -13.30 10.95 -1.32
N LEU A 677 -13.54 9.79 -1.96
CA LEU A 677 -14.54 8.83 -1.50
C LEU A 677 -13.99 8.00 -0.33
N THR A 678 -14.65 8.02 0.83
CA THR A 678 -14.32 7.13 1.94
C THR A 678 -14.88 5.75 1.64
N ARG A 679 -14.06 4.91 1.00
CA ARG A 679 -14.49 3.60 0.47
C ARG A 679 -14.85 2.58 1.55
N ASP A 680 -14.38 2.80 2.77
CA ASP A 680 -14.69 1.98 3.95
C ASP A 680 -16.04 2.39 4.59
N VAL A 681 -16.77 3.36 4.01
CA VAL A 681 -18.09 3.81 4.45
C VAL A 681 -19.13 3.40 3.41
N PRO A 682 -19.82 2.25 3.59
CA PRO A 682 -20.76 1.70 2.61
C PRO A 682 -21.84 2.68 2.14
N HIS A 683 -22.29 3.57 3.03
CA HIS A 683 -23.33 4.54 2.73
C HIS A 683 -22.86 5.66 1.77
N GLU A 684 -21.59 6.07 1.88
CA GLU A 684 -20.99 7.03 0.95
C GLU A 684 -20.75 6.39 -0.41
N VAL A 685 -20.24 5.16 -0.41
CA VAL A 685 -20.00 4.37 -1.63
C VAL A 685 -21.32 4.15 -2.37
N LEU A 686 -22.37 3.67 -1.70
CA LEU A 686 -23.69 3.48 -2.32
C LEU A 686 -24.30 4.79 -2.84
N GLY A 687 -24.10 5.91 -2.14
CA GLY A 687 -24.51 7.23 -2.62
C GLY A 687 -23.74 7.66 -3.88
N TRP A 688 -22.44 7.37 -3.94
CA TRP A 688 -21.60 7.65 -5.10
C TRP A 688 -21.95 6.76 -6.30
N LEU A 689 -22.17 5.46 -6.10
CA LEU A 689 -22.62 4.51 -7.13
C LEU A 689 -23.87 5.02 -7.82
N ARG A 690 -24.87 5.47 -7.05
CA ARG A 690 -26.11 6.07 -7.56
C ARG A 690 -25.88 7.29 -8.43
N ARG A 691 -24.99 8.20 -8.02
CA ARG A 691 -24.66 9.40 -8.81
C ARG A 691 -23.96 9.06 -10.12
N ARG A 692 -23.19 7.97 -10.14
CA ARG A 692 -22.49 7.48 -11.34
C ARG A 692 -23.36 6.57 -12.22
N GLY A 693 -24.48 6.07 -11.70
CA GLY A 693 -25.30 5.07 -12.38
C GLY A 693 -24.72 3.65 -12.33
N ALA A 694 -23.68 3.44 -11.52
CA ALA A 694 -23.01 2.14 -11.41
C ALA A 694 -23.82 1.17 -10.55
N ARG A 695 -23.93 -0.08 -11.01
CA ARG A 695 -24.69 -1.16 -10.33
C ARG A 695 -23.86 -2.40 -10.04
N MET A 696 -22.60 -2.40 -10.45
CA MET A 696 -21.65 -3.45 -10.11
C MET A 696 -20.47 -2.85 -9.35
N VAL A 697 -19.98 -3.55 -8.34
CA VAL A 697 -18.79 -3.19 -7.57
C VAL A 697 -17.75 -4.30 -7.70
N LEU A 698 -16.54 -3.91 -8.08
CA LEU A 698 -15.38 -4.77 -8.27
C LEU A 698 -14.29 -4.41 -7.27
N GLY A 699 -13.84 -5.42 -6.53
CA GLY A 699 -12.80 -5.25 -5.52
C GLY A 699 -13.28 -4.44 -4.32
N GLY A 700 -12.41 -4.35 -3.31
CA GLY A 700 -12.74 -3.80 -1.99
C GLY A 700 -12.82 -4.91 -0.94
N ALA A 701 -12.72 -4.53 0.32
CA ALA A 701 -12.74 -5.47 1.42
C ALA A 701 -14.10 -6.18 1.55
N ASP A 702 -14.08 -7.47 1.89
CA ASP A 702 -15.28 -8.32 1.96
C ASP A 702 -16.35 -7.75 2.88
N ASP A 703 -15.96 -7.18 4.02
CA ASP A 703 -16.87 -6.53 4.97
C ASP A 703 -17.60 -5.33 4.35
N VAL A 704 -16.90 -4.54 3.54
CA VAL A 704 -17.48 -3.42 2.77
C VAL A 704 -18.46 -3.94 1.72
N LEU A 705 -18.10 -4.98 0.98
CA LEU A 705 -18.98 -5.58 -0.04
C LEU A 705 -20.25 -6.18 0.59
N CYS A 706 -20.13 -6.90 1.70
CA CYS A 706 -21.27 -7.42 2.46
C CYS A 706 -22.17 -6.30 3.01
N ALA A 707 -21.57 -5.23 3.54
CA ALA A 707 -22.32 -4.09 4.05
C ALA A 707 -23.04 -3.33 2.93
N LEU A 708 -22.42 -3.21 1.75
CA LEU A 708 -23.04 -2.62 0.56
C LEU A 708 -24.28 -3.41 0.10
N LEU A 709 -24.19 -4.74 0.01
CA LEU A 709 -25.33 -5.59 -0.32
C LEU A 709 -26.48 -5.43 0.69
N THR A 710 -26.13 -5.38 1.99
CA THR A 710 -27.11 -5.20 3.07
C THR A 710 -27.81 -3.84 2.97
N LEU A 711 -27.05 -2.77 2.74
CA LEU A 711 -27.59 -1.42 2.59
C LEU A 711 -28.43 -1.29 1.32
N ALA A 712 -27.95 -1.82 0.19
CA ALA A 712 -28.66 -1.83 -1.08
C ALA A 712 -30.01 -2.56 -0.94
N ARG A 713 -30.05 -3.70 -0.22
CA ARG A 713 -31.28 -4.41 0.13
C ARG A 713 -32.21 -3.55 0.98
N ALA A 714 -31.71 -2.89 2.03
CA ALA A 714 -32.50 -2.04 2.90
C ALA A 714 -33.12 -0.84 2.15
N GLU A 715 -32.42 -0.32 1.14
CA GLU A 715 -32.89 0.77 0.28
C GLU A 715 -33.70 0.30 -0.95
N GLY A 716 -33.84 -1.02 -1.17
CA GLY A 716 -34.52 -1.58 -2.34
C GLY A 716 -33.81 -1.28 -3.67
N ALA A 717 -32.47 -1.11 -3.65
CA ALA A 717 -31.65 -0.76 -4.80
C ALA A 717 -30.87 -1.97 -5.31
N GLY A 718 -30.95 -2.25 -6.62
CA GLY A 718 -30.22 -3.37 -7.23
C GLY A 718 -28.71 -3.11 -7.27
N LEU A 719 -27.93 -4.09 -6.81
CA LEU A 719 -26.47 -4.00 -6.72
C LEU A 719 -25.83 -5.39 -6.84
N SER A 720 -24.85 -5.53 -7.73
CA SER A 720 -24.00 -6.71 -7.81
C SER A 720 -22.62 -6.40 -7.24
N VAL A 721 -22.03 -7.33 -6.49
CA VAL A 721 -20.66 -7.22 -5.99
C VAL A 721 -19.87 -8.44 -6.42
N SER A 722 -18.57 -8.25 -6.65
CA SER A 722 -17.65 -9.32 -7.01
C SER A 722 -16.45 -9.30 -6.07
N GLY A 723 -16.26 -10.38 -5.33
CA GLY A 723 -15.23 -10.55 -4.29
C GLY A 723 -15.15 -12.00 -3.80
N GLY A 724 -14.51 -12.23 -2.66
CA GLY A 724 -14.24 -13.56 -2.12
C GLY A 724 -12.74 -13.86 -2.07
N TRP A 725 -12.39 -15.12 -2.23
CA TRP A 725 -11.00 -15.59 -2.16
C TRP A 725 -10.44 -15.84 -3.56
N ALA A 726 -9.12 -15.76 -3.71
CA ALA A 726 -8.43 -16.02 -4.97
C ALA A 726 -8.74 -17.42 -5.53
N GLU A 727 -8.90 -18.40 -4.66
CA GLU A 727 -9.21 -19.80 -4.95
C GLU A 727 -10.68 -20.04 -5.33
N GLY A 728 -11.57 -19.16 -4.86
CA GLY A 728 -13.02 -19.30 -4.99
C GLY A 728 -13.73 -17.96 -4.93
N ARG A 729 -13.86 -17.33 -6.10
CA ARG A 729 -14.52 -16.03 -6.26
C ARG A 729 -16.03 -16.19 -6.37
N LEU A 730 -16.78 -15.21 -5.86
CA LEU A 730 -18.23 -15.12 -6.00
C LEU A 730 -18.66 -13.78 -6.59
N VAL A 731 -19.60 -13.82 -7.54
CA VAL A 731 -20.41 -12.65 -7.90
C VAL A 731 -21.76 -12.81 -7.20
N VAL A 732 -22.16 -11.80 -6.44
CA VAL A 732 -23.39 -11.82 -5.64
C VAL A 732 -24.27 -10.67 -6.08
N GLU A 733 -25.51 -10.99 -6.43
CA GLU A 733 -26.51 -10.05 -6.92
C GLU A 733 -27.56 -9.76 -5.84
N GLN A 734 -27.71 -8.48 -5.51
CA GLN A 734 -28.87 -7.94 -4.82
C GLN A 734 -29.86 -7.47 -5.88
N VAL A 735 -31.04 -8.11 -5.92
CA VAL A 735 -32.17 -7.69 -6.76
C VAL A 735 -33.23 -7.04 -5.86
N PRO A 736 -33.80 -5.87 -6.22
CA PRO A 736 -34.84 -5.22 -5.42
C PRO A 736 -35.98 -6.17 -5.04
N GLY A 737 -36.31 -6.22 -3.76
CA GLY A 737 -37.38 -7.08 -3.23
C GLY A 737 -37.02 -8.57 -3.08
N SER A 738 -35.76 -8.95 -3.33
CA SER A 738 -35.25 -10.33 -3.14
C SER A 738 -33.99 -10.34 -2.26
N PRO A 739 -33.71 -11.46 -1.56
CA PRO A 739 -32.44 -11.64 -0.85
C PRO A 739 -31.27 -11.77 -1.84
N PRO A 740 -30.04 -11.37 -1.44
CA PRO A 740 -28.84 -11.59 -2.24
C PRO A 740 -28.64 -13.08 -2.62
N ARG A 741 -28.30 -13.30 -3.88
CA ARG A 741 -28.06 -14.63 -4.46
C ARG A 741 -26.76 -14.61 -5.27
N PRO A 742 -26.07 -15.74 -5.44
CA PRO A 742 -24.95 -15.79 -6.37
C PRO A 742 -25.47 -15.57 -7.80
N ALA A 743 -24.66 -14.95 -8.64
CA ALA A 743 -24.96 -14.77 -10.06
C ALA A 743 -24.95 -16.12 -10.81
N PRO A 744 -25.55 -16.21 -12.00
CA PRO A 744 -25.46 -17.40 -12.84
C PRO A 744 -24.02 -17.87 -13.04
N GLY A 745 -23.79 -19.18 -12.94
CA GLY A 745 -22.46 -19.79 -12.97
C GLY A 745 -21.73 -19.87 -11.62
N TYR A 746 -22.18 -19.15 -10.59
CA TYR A 746 -21.60 -19.19 -9.25
C TYR A 746 -22.49 -19.97 -8.27
N ARG A 747 -21.89 -20.77 -7.40
CA ARG A 747 -22.61 -21.48 -6.33
C ARG A 747 -21.74 -21.67 -5.10
N ALA A 748 -22.37 -21.79 -3.95
CA ALA A 748 -21.73 -22.20 -2.71
C ALA A 748 -22.55 -23.29 -2.01
N TYR A 749 -21.85 -24.18 -1.33
CA TYR A 749 -22.44 -25.26 -0.56
C TYR A 749 -22.07 -25.14 0.91
N LEU A 750 -23.02 -25.45 1.78
CA LEU A 750 -22.83 -25.64 3.21
C LEU A 750 -22.97 -27.13 3.50
N LEU A 751 -21.84 -27.79 3.72
CA LEU A 751 -21.79 -29.23 3.84
C LEU A 751 -21.49 -29.68 5.27
N ASP A 752 -22.06 -30.80 5.69
CA ASP A 752 -21.68 -31.51 6.92
C ASP A 752 -20.37 -32.30 6.73
N SER A 753 -19.92 -33.00 7.78
CA SER A 753 -18.68 -33.81 7.74
C SER A 753 -18.79 -35.03 6.84
N LEU A 754 -19.93 -35.26 6.19
CA LEU A 754 -20.15 -36.32 5.20
C LEU A 754 -20.42 -35.73 3.81
N LEU A 755 -20.03 -34.47 3.56
CA LEU A 755 -20.26 -33.75 2.31
C LEU A 755 -21.73 -33.67 1.89
N ARG A 756 -22.67 -33.70 2.85
CA ARG A 756 -24.10 -33.56 2.59
C ARG A 756 -24.56 -32.13 2.90
N PRO A 757 -25.46 -31.53 2.10
CA PRO A 757 -26.01 -30.22 2.41
C PRO A 757 -26.70 -30.19 3.78
N VAL A 758 -26.36 -29.20 4.61
CA VAL A 758 -26.94 -29.01 5.95
C VAL A 758 -28.39 -28.52 5.89
N GLY A 759 -29.15 -28.72 6.97
CA GLY A 759 -30.53 -28.26 7.09
C GLY A 759 -30.71 -26.72 7.15
N PRO A 760 -31.95 -26.22 7.16
CA PRO A 760 -32.24 -24.78 7.20
C PRO A 760 -31.66 -24.14 8.46
N GLY A 761 -30.87 -23.06 8.30
CA GLY A 761 -30.28 -22.34 9.43
C GLY A 761 -29.13 -23.07 10.15
N GLU A 762 -28.82 -24.31 9.77
CA GLU A 762 -27.71 -25.08 10.31
C GLU A 762 -26.37 -24.53 9.82
N THR A 763 -25.33 -24.72 10.64
CA THR A 763 -23.96 -24.32 10.29
C THR A 763 -23.27 -25.47 9.60
N GLY A 764 -22.72 -25.21 8.42
CA GLY A 764 -21.93 -26.16 7.64
C GLY A 764 -20.56 -25.61 7.27
N ALA A 765 -19.70 -26.48 6.75
CA ALA A 765 -18.45 -26.10 6.11
C ALA A 765 -18.76 -25.44 4.76
N LEU A 766 -18.16 -24.29 4.48
CA LEU A 766 -18.37 -23.54 3.24
C LEU A 766 -17.48 -24.09 2.12
N TYR A 767 -18.12 -24.41 1.00
CA TYR A 767 -17.48 -24.76 -0.28
C TYR A 767 -17.95 -23.80 -1.36
N ILE A 768 -17.05 -23.40 -2.24
CA ILE A 768 -17.36 -22.56 -3.40
C ILE A 768 -17.20 -23.39 -4.65
N ALA A 769 -18.16 -23.35 -5.57
CA ALA A 769 -18.10 -24.12 -6.80
C ALA A 769 -18.57 -23.32 -8.00
N GLY A 770 -18.33 -23.90 -9.17
CA GLY A 770 -18.70 -23.28 -10.43
C GLY A 770 -17.61 -22.37 -10.94
N ALA A 771 -18.02 -21.32 -11.62
CA ALA A 771 -17.17 -20.63 -12.57
C ALA A 771 -16.17 -19.65 -11.94
N GLY A 772 -16.26 -19.40 -10.64
CA GLY A 772 -15.28 -18.62 -9.87
C GLY A 772 -14.18 -19.43 -9.21
N VAL A 773 -14.15 -20.75 -9.38
CA VAL A 773 -13.11 -21.61 -8.79
C VAL A 773 -11.83 -21.54 -9.61
N ALA A 774 -10.71 -21.32 -8.93
CA ALA A 774 -9.39 -21.28 -9.54
C ALA A 774 -8.99 -22.64 -10.15
N GLN A 775 -7.91 -22.64 -10.95
CA GLN A 775 -7.38 -23.85 -11.55
C GLN A 775 -6.64 -24.75 -10.53
N GLY A 776 -6.05 -24.14 -9.49
CA GLY A 776 -5.23 -24.78 -8.46
C GLY A 776 -4.12 -23.83 -7.97
N TYR A 777 -3.14 -24.34 -7.24
CA TYR A 777 -1.91 -23.65 -6.85
C TYR A 777 -0.78 -23.92 -7.87
N ALA A 778 -0.04 -22.88 -8.22
CA ALA A 778 1.12 -22.96 -9.10
C ALA A 778 2.30 -23.65 -8.38
N GLY A 779 2.76 -24.79 -8.90
CA GLY A 779 4.01 -25.44 -8.46
C GLY A 779 3.91 -26.42 -7.29
N GLY A 780 2.71 -26.73 -6.78
CA GLY A 780 2.52 -27.58 -5.61
C GLY A 780 1.42 -28.66 -5.76
N PRO A 781 1.69 -29.81 -6.41
CA PRO A 781 0.67 -30.84 -6.65
C PRO A 781 0.06 -31.47 -5.38
N GLY A 782 0.70 -31.34 -4.21
CA GLY A 782 0.22 -31.91 -2.95
C GLY A 782 -0.90 -31.10 -2.25
N GLY A 783 -0.93 -29.77 -2.42
CA GLY A 783 -1.93 -28.89 -1.79
C GLY A 783 -3.23 -28.77 -2.60
N ASP A 784 -3.16 -29.02 -3.90
CA ASP A 784 -4.29 -28.91 -4.84
C ASP A 784 -5.41 -29.92 -4.52
N GLY A 785 -5.05 -31.20 -4.33
CA GLY A 785 -6.02 -32.29 -4.12
C GLY A 785 -6.80 -32.22 -2.80
N GLU A 786 -6.27 -31.52 -1.80
CA GLU A 786 -6.89 -31.37 -0.47
C GLU A 786 -7.90 -30.22 -0.40
N ARG A 787 -7.75 -29.22 -1.28
CA ARG A 787 -8.58 -28.00 -1.28
C ARG A 787 -9.44 -27.83 -2.51
N PHE A 788 -9.03 -28.34 -3.68
CA PHE A 788 -9.79 -28.32 -4.91
C PHE A 788 -10.38 -29.71 -5.18
N LEU A 789 -11.59 -29.93 -4.70
CA LEU A 789 -12.30 -31.18 -4.79
C LEU A 789 -13.16 -31.24 -6.07
N PRO A 790 -13.43 -32.43 -6.61
CA PRO A 790 -14.51 -32.61 -7.56
C PRO A 790 -15.84 -32.18 -6.94
N ASP A 791 -16.67 -31.45 -7.68
CA ASP A 791 -18.02 -31.11 -7.27
C ASP A 791 -18.98 -32.29 -7.54
N PRO A 792 -19.44 -33.02 -6.51
CA PRO A 792 -20.36 -34.14 -6.69
C PRO A 792 -21.76 -33.68 -7.13
N PHE A 793 -22.07 -32.38 -7.03
CA PHE A 793 -23.34 -31.78 -7.43
C PHE A 793 -23.27 -31.12 -8.81
N GLY A 794 -22.21 -31.42 -9.59
CA GLY A 794 -21.85 -30.76 -10.84
C GLY A 794 -22.88 -30.82 -11.99
N ARG A 795 -22.43 -30.39 -13.17
CA ARG A 795 -23.28 -30.00 -14.31
C ARG A 795 -24.28 -31.07 -14.77
N PRO A 796 -25.43 -30.68 -15.38
CA PRO A 796 -26.44 -31.59 -15.92
C PRO A 796 -25.94 -32.51 -17.04
N ASP A 797 -24.85 -32.14 -17.72
CA ASP A 797 -24.22 -32.86 -18.82
C ASP A 797 -23.26 -33.99 -18.36
N GLY A 798 -23.04 -34.12 -17.05
CA GLY A 798 -22.24 -35.20 -16.46
C GLY A 798 -20.78 -34.86 -16.19
N GLY A 799 -20.27 -33.70 -16.64
CA GLY A 799 -18.88 -33.31 -16.39
C GLY A 799 -18.58 -33.03 -14.90
N THR A 800 -17.34 -33.32 -14.47
CA THR A 800 -16.83 -32.91 -13.16
C THR A 800 -16.46 -31.42 -13.18
N ALA A 801 -17.23 -30.60 -12.44
CA ALA A 801 -16.81 -29.25 -12.08
C ALA A 801 -15.90 -29.31 -10.83
N ARG A 802 -15.12 -28.26 -10.58
CA ARG A 802 -14.33 -28.13 -9.34
C ARG A 802 -15.14 -27.41 -8.25
N MET A 803 -14.92 -27.79 -7.01
CA MET A 803 -15.31 -27.04 -5.81
C MET A 803 -14.08 -26.80 -4.93
N TRP A 804 -13.96 -25.59 -4.42
CA TRP A 804 -12.91 -25.21 -3.48
C TRP A 804 -13.43 -25.25 -2.04
N ARG A 805 -12.63 -25.84 -1.15
CA ARG A 805 -12.86 -25.92 0.29
C ARG A 805 -12.26 -24.70 0.99
N THR A 806 -13.12 -23.87 1.58
CA THR A 806 -12.70 -22.59 2.20
C THR A 806 -12.09 -22.72 3.60
N GLY A 807 -12.36 -23.84 4.30
CA GLY A 807 -12.03 -24.01 5.72
C GLY A 807 -12.90 -23.21 6.71
N ARG A 808 -13.84 -22.39 6.22
CA ARG A 808 -14.70 -21.54 7.05
C ARG A 808 -16.06 -22.19 7.34
N ALA A 809 -16.58 -21.95 8.54
CA ALA A 809 -17.98 -22.25 8.85
C ALA A 809 -18.90 -21.18 8.27
N ALA A 810 -20.05 -21.57 7.74
CA ALA A 810 -21.07 -20.64 7.27
C ALA A 810 -22.48 -21.20 7.48
N ARG A 811 -23.47 -20.32 7.46
CA ARG A 811 -24.90 -20.66 7.49
C ARG A 811 -25.71 -19.79 6.55
N LEU A 812 -26.84 -20.30 6.08
CA LEU A 812 -27.87 -19.48 5.44
C LEU A 812 -28.81 -18.95 6.53
N ASP A 813 -29.04 -17.64 6.56
CA ASP A 813 -30.06 -17.08 7.47
C ASP A 813 -31.49 -17.35 6.97
N GLU A 814 -32.50 -16.94 7.74
CA GLU A 814 -33.92 -17.15 7.43
C GLU A 814 -34.34 -16.49 6.10
N ASP A 815 -33.61 -15.45 5.66
CA ASP A 815 -33.80 -14.79 4.38
C ASP A 815 -33.05 -15.50 3.24
N GLY A 816 -32.26 -16.52 3.55
CA GLY A 816 -31.41 -17.26 2.62
C GLY A 816 -30.13 -16.52 2.24
N CYS A 817 -29.69 -15.52 3.01
CA CYS A 817 -28.40 -14.86 2.80
C CYS A 817 -27.27 -15.73 3.38
N LEU A 818 -26.16 -15.84 2.65
CA LEU A 818 -24.96 -16.52 3.13
C LEU A 818 -24.28 -15.67 4.21
N ARG A 819 -24.03 -16.25 5.38
CA ARG A 819 -23.25 -15.66 6.46
C ARG A 819 -22.06 -16.55 6.79
N VAL A 820 -20.86 -16.05 6.49
CA VAL A 820 -19.59 -16.64 6.92
C VAL A 820 -19.38 -16.32 8.40
N LEU A 821 -18.91 -17.29 9.18
CA LEU A 821 -18.67 -17.18 10.61
C LEU A 821 -17.17 -17.03 10.91
N ASP A 822 -16.85 -16.44 12.06
CA ASP A 822 -15.46 -16.17 12.47
C ASP A 822 -14.67 -17.45 12.84
N GLY A 823 -15.36 -18.57 13.11
CA GLY A 823 -14.76 -19.85 13.49
C GLY A 823 -14.50 -20.81 12.32
N PRO A 824 -13.59 -21.79 12.49
CA PRO A 824 -13.35 -22.83 11.49
C PRO A 824 -14.59 -23.73 11.30
N ALA A 825 -14.67 -24.37 10.14
CA ALA A 825 -15.66 -25.41 9.89
C ALA A 825 -15.52 -26.61 10.86
N HIS A 826 -16.54 -27.47 10.94
CA HIS A 826 -16.45 -28.75 11.66
C HIS A 826 -15.36 -29.65 11.06
N ASP A 827 -14.90 -30.64 11.84
CA ASP A 827 -13.84 -31.57 11.42
C ASP A 827 -14.26 -32.33 10.15
N ASP A 828 -13.53 -32.04 9.07
CA ASP A 828 -13.66 -32.73 7.80
C ASP A 828 -12.97 -34.10 7.90
N PRO A 829 -13.61 -35.20 7.47
CA PRO A 829 -13.03 -36.53 7.48
C PRO A 829 -11.76 -36.65 6.63
N PHE A 830 -11.50 -35.72 5.71
CA PHE A 830 -10.32 -35.71 4.85
C PHE A 830 -9.21 -34.78 5.36
N ALA A 831 -9.35 -34.18 6.55
CA ALA A 831 -8.32 -33.32 7.13
C ALA A 831 -7.05 -34.13 7.46
N GLY A 832 -6.01 -34.00 6.62
CA GLY A 832 -4.67 -34.59 6.85
C GLY A 832 -4.29 -35.75 5.92
N GLU A 833 -5.09 -36.09 4.90
CA GLU A 833 -4.75 -37.11 3.91
C GLU A 833 -4.47 -36.48 2.53
N HIS A 834 -3.23 -36.60 2.04
CA HIS A 834 -2.88 -36.29 0.64
C HIS A 834 -3.50 -37.32 -0.31
N THR A 835 -4.77 -37.15 -0.67
CA THR A 835 -5.50 -38.14 -1.49
C THR A 835 -6.23 -37.46 -2.65
N THR A 836 -6.02 -37.96 -3.88
CA THR A 836 -6.84 -37.58 -5.05
C THR A 836 -8.25 -38.13 -4.89
N PHE A 837 -9.28 -37.38 -5.28
CA PHE A 837 -10.67 -37.84 -5.22
C PHE A 837 -11.24 -38.17 -6.60
N VAL A 838 -12.18 -39.11 -6.65
CA VAL A 838 -12.97 -39.44 -7.84
C VAL A 838 -14.46 -39.28 -7.55
N VAL A 839 -15.24 -38.95 -8.57
CA VAL A 839 -16.71 -38.96 -8.45
C VAL A 839 -17.24 -40.28 -8.96
N LEU A 840 -17.88 -41.04 -8.08
CA LEU A 840 -18.56 -42.28 -8.42
C LEU A 840 -20.02 -41.96 -8.76
N THR A 841 -20.52 -42.49 -9.87
CA THR A 841 -21.94 -42.34 -10.25
C THR A 841 -22.63 -43.70 -10.22
N ASP A 842 -23.75 -43.80 -9.50
CA ASP A 842 -24.53 -45.04 -9.44
C ASP A 842 -25.46 -45.22 -10.66
N ALA A 843 -26.01 -46.42 -10.84
CA ALA A 843 -26.93 -46.72 -11.95
C ALA A 843 -28.24 -45.91 -11.94
N ALA A 844 -28.55 -45.23 -10.82
CA ALA A 844 -29.67 -44.31 -10.66
C ALA A 844 -29.27 -42.83 -10.85
N GLY A 845 -27.98 -42.56 -11.13
CA GLY A 845 -27.43 -41.22 -11.36
C GLY A 845 -27.03 -40.46 -10.08
N HIS A 846 -26.95 -41.12 -8.92
CA HIS A 846 -26.43 -40.51 -7.70
C HIS A 846 -24.90 -40.43 -7.74
N ARG A 847 -24.34 -39.28 -7.33
CA ARG A 847 -22.89 -39.02 -7.37
C ARG A 847 -22.30 -38.94 -5.96
N ALA A 848 -21.22 -39.68 -5.70
CA ALA A 848 -20.49 -39.69 -4.42
C ALA A 848 -19.01 -39.35 -4.62
N LEU A 849 -18.42 -38.63 -3.66
CA LEU A 849 -16.98 -38.34 -3.65
C LEU A 849 -16.23 -39.49 -2.97
N TRP A 850 -15.25 -40.09 -3.65
CA TRP A 850 -14.49 -41.23 -3.15
C TRP A 850 -12.98 -40.95 -3.15
N PRO A 851 -12.24 -41.25 -2.06
CA PRO A 851 -10.78 -41.14 -2.06
C PRO A 851 -10.19 -42.19 -3.00
N ALA A 852 -9.39 -41.78 -3.99
CA ALA A 852 -8.82 -42.68 -5.01
C ALA A 852 -7.93 -43.78 -4.42
N THR A 853 -7.41 -43.58 -3.20
CA THR A 853 -6.58 -44.53 -2.46
C THR A 853 -7.38 -45.51 -1.60
N ALA A 854 -8.70 -45.31 -1.44
CA ALA A 854 -9.55 -46.18 -0.62
C ALA A 854 -10.01 -47.43 -1.39
N ALA A 855 -9.95 -48.59 -0.74
CA ALA A 855 -10.36 -49.87 -1.31
C ALA A 855 -11.85 -49.88 -1.72
N VAL A 856 -12.13 -50.22 -2.97
CA VAL A 856 -13.50 -50.29 -3.50
C VAL A 856 -14.25 -51.45 -2.82
N PRO A 857 -15.49 -51.24 -2.32
CA PRO A 857 -16.25 -52.28 -1.62
C PRO A 857 -16.48 -53.54 -2.46
N GLU A 858 -16.51 -54.70 -1.81
CA GLU A 858 -16.75 -56.01 -2.45
C GLU A 858 -18.14 -56.04 -3.13
N GLY A 859 -18.20 -56.41 -4.42
CA GLY A 859 -19.43 -56.42 -5.24
C GLY A 859 -19.74 -55.12 -6.00
N TRP A 860 -18.92 -54.08 -5.85
CA TRP A 860 -19.14 -52.78 -6.51
C TRP A 860 -18.95 -52.83 -8.05
N TYR A 861 -17.88 -53.47 -8.53
CA TYR A 861 -17.60 -53.64 -9.97
C TYR A 861 -18.64 -54.49 -10.70
N GLU A 862 -19.44 -55.27 -9.99
CA GLU A 862 -20.54 -56.06 -10.55
C GLU A 862 -21.79 -55.22 -10.85
N THR A 863 -21.89 -54.03 -10.25
CA THR A 863 -23.05 -53.13 -10.36
C THR A 863 -22.75 -51.82 -11.10
N HIS A 864 -21.47 -51.47 -11.30
CA HIS A 864 -21.02 -50.22 -11.93
C HIS A 864 -19.86 -50.48 -12.89
N GLY A 865 -20.00 -50.09 -14.17
CA GLY A 865 -18.99 -50.31 -15.21
C GLY A 865 -17.74 -49.43 -15.04
N GLU A 866 -16.57 -49.93 -15.46
CA GLU A 866 -15.29 -49.21 -15.41
C GLU A 866 -15.26 -47.89 -16.21
N ASP A 867 -16.23 -47.67 -17.10
CA ASP A 867 -16.37 -46.43 -17.88
C ASP A 867 -16.94 -45.25 -17.06
N ALA A 868 -17.37 -45.49 -15.80
CA ALA A 868 -17.96 -44.49 -14.91
C ALA A 868 -16.95 -43.83 -13.94
N TYR A 869 -15.67 -44.19 -14.03
CA TYR A 869 -14.60 -43.53 -13.31
C TYR A 869 -14.17 -42.31 -14.11
N GLU A 870 -14.52 -41.10 -13.65
CA GLU A 870 -13.91 -39.87 -14.14
C GLU A 870 -12.79 -39.49 -13.15
N PRO A 871 -11.54 -39.97 -13.36
CA PRO A 871 -10.43 -39.47 -12.58
C PRO A 871 -10.27 -37.97 -12.85
N CYS A 872 -10.04 -37.17 -11.80
CA CYS A 872 -9.56 -35.80 -11.98
C CYS A 872 -8.14 -35.84 -12.56
N LEU A 873 -8.04 -36.09 -13.86
CA LEU A 873 -6.82 -36.04 -14.66
C LEU A 873 -6.46 -34.59 -14.96
N GLY A 874 -6.05 -33.87 -13.92
CA GLY A 874 -5.22 -32.67 -14.06
C GLY A 874 -3.73 -32.96 -13.82
N HIS A 875 -3.40 -34.07 -13.14
CA HIS A 875 -2.05 -34.27 -12.57
C HIS A 875 -1.26 -35.46 -13.13
N LEU A 876 -1.72 -36.14 -14.19
CA LEU A 876 -0.97 -37.27 -14.80
C LEU A 876 -0.27 -36.96 -16.12
N HIS A 877 -0.37 -35.73 -16.65
CA HIS A 877 0.40 -35.32 -17.82
C HIS A 877 1.04 -33.94 -17.60
N SER A 878 2.15 -33.94 -16.86
CA SER A 878 3.19 -32.95 -17.11
C SER A 878 3.91 -33.37 -18.40
N PRO A 879 3.99 -32.55 -19.46
CA PRO A 879 4.82 -32.85 -20.63
C PRO A 879 6.33 -32.66 -20.35
N LEU A 880 6.76 -32.58 -19.08
CA LEU A 880 8.16 -32.37 -18.70
C LEU A 880 8.95 -33.64 -18.37
N ASP A 881 8.32 -34.83 -18.37
CA ASP A 881 9.00 -36.10 -18.02
C ASP A 881 9.33 -37.01 -19.22
N ASP A 882 9.11 -36.58 -20.46
CA ASP A 882 9.51 -37.37 -21.65
C ASP A 882 10.95 -37.11 -22.15
N ASP A 883 11.74 -36.26 -21.45
CA ASP A 883 13.10 -35.88 -21.89
C ASP A 883 14.23 -36.17 -20.86
N LEU A 884 13.99 -37.00 -19.84
CA LEU A 884 15.06 -37.51 -18.95
C LEU A 884 15.24 -39.02 -19.06
N GLY A 885 15.27 -39.48 -20.31
CA GLY A 885 15.81 -40.77 -20.75
C GLY A 885 17.22 -40.68 -21.35
N ASP A 886 17.95 -39.59 -21.15
CA ASP A 886 19.41 -39.52 -21.29
C ASP A 886 19.93 -38.29 -20.53
N LEU A 887 20.75 -38.55 -19.49
CA LEU A 887 21.42 -37.57 -18.61
C LEU A 887 20.49 -36.73 -17.71
N PHE A 888 20.02 -37.30 -16.60
CA PHE A 888 20.57 -37.11 -15.25
C PHE A 888 19.76 -37.86 -14.20
#